data_AF-A0AAV9IKT9-F1
#
_entry.id   AF-A0AAV9IKT9-F1
#
_cell.length_a   1.000
_cell.length_b   1.000
_cell.length_c   1.000
_cell.angle_alpha   90.00
_cell.angle_beta   90.00
_cell.angle_gamma   90.00
#
_symmetry.space_group_name_H-M   'P 1'
#
loop_
_entity.id
_entity.type
_entity.pdbx_description
1 polymer ?
#
loop_
_entity_poly.entity_id
_entity_poly.type
_entity_poly.pdbx_seq_one_letter_code
_entity_poly.pdbx_strand_id
1 'polypeptide(L)'
;MQRYYATLQILRKAVKSAYKPGYSTLRSFTTFQKRAYSNYDKRGFYFGTGCIVGGLSCYLYFRGKDKTHGAGMELIQNCSMTVDNSSNLVKVGSFEGDQATGSAEGGVMSRYAIADAVAKVAPAVVNITVTAEGPPSPWLGPMGPREVQQSSGSGFIIDPQGFILTNAHVVSEAFHYTGQITVTLQDGRAFPGKLHSHDTLSDLAIIKIDAGQPLPCAKLGKSRNLRPGEWVVALGSPLMLANSVTSGIVSAVQRESYELGFPGSSKLAFIQTDAAINVGNSGGPLVNLDGEVVGINTMKALRSDGISFALPIDLVKDVVEQLKTHGFVKRPYLGIKLLTLSPRVLEELKERDPHFPSDVSYGVLVPQVLPGSPADRGGLRAGDVIIEFDGKPVKSTREFLDILGYRVDKPIQVKIIRGERKFMKARRSRHPPYYCALTVAGSDSCAGAGIQADLKTMSALGVYGTSVITAVTAQNTVGVQGIFPIEPWFVRQQLDSIFSDIPIRAVKTGMLYSTEIIQQLVTALKHYSSFEHLVVDPVLVAKGGAYLLTKDALETLKNELFPLATVITPNIPEVCALLGRQVESLQDVREAAKELLEFGAKAVLIKGGHTIASSELDDSCTDILLDSQGFEVYVKPRLETLNTHGTGCTTASAICAYLAKGCSLRVAVASAKEYVFECMQRSFSIGSGHGPLNHFGFLKV
;
A
#
# COMPACT_ATOMS: atom_id res chain seq x y z
N MET A 1 64.52 9.09 42.50
CA MET A 1 65.38 7.88 42.47
C MET A 1 64.76 6.65 43.14
N GLN A 2 64.13 6.74 44.32
CA GLN A 2 63.51 5.57 44.99
C GLN A 2 62.44 4.83 44.15
N ARG A 3 61.65 5.54 43.35
CA ARG A 3 60.67 4.93 42.43
C ARG A 3 61.30 4.19 41.23
N TYR A 4 62.49 4.62 40.79
CA TYR A 4 63.24 3.95 39.71
C TYR A 4 63.82 2.61 40.19
N TYR A 5 64.27 2.57 41.45
CA TYR A 5 64.74 1.33 42.10
C TYR A 5 63.60 0.32 42.32
N ALA A 6 62.39 0.78 42.64
CA ALA A 6 61.22 -0.10 42.76
C ALA A 6 60.82 -0.74 41.42
N THR A 7 60.84 0.03 40.33
CA THR A 7 60.56 -0.48 38.97
C THR A 7 61.63 -1.47 38.50
N LEU A 8 62.91 -1.22 38.79
CA LEU A 8 64.01 -2.15 38.51
C LEU A 8 63.91 -3.47 39.30
N GLN A 9 63.40 -3.42 40.55
CA GLN A 9 63.14 -4.61 41.37
C GLN A 9 62.00 -5.46 40.81
N ILE A 10 60.93 -4.84 40.31
CA ILE A 10 59.79 -5.53 39.67
C ILE A 10 60.24 -6.18 38.34
N LEU A 11 61.00 -5.45 37.51
CA LEU A 11 61.57 -5.98 36.28
C LEU A 11 62.55 -7.13 36.55
N ARG A 12 63.41 -7.03 37.58
CA ARG A 12 64.29 -8.14 38.00
C ARG A 12 63.51 -9.37 38.47
N LYS A 13 62.37 -9.20 39.16
CA LYS A 13 61.50 -10.32 39.57
C LYS A 13 60.81 -10.99 38.37
N ALA A 14 60.29 -10.20 37.42
CA ALA A 14 59.66 -10.71 36.20
C ALA A 14 60.65 -11.46 35.29
N VAL A 15 61.90 -10.98 35.21
CA VAL A 15 62.97 -11.66 34.45
C VAL A 15 63.44 -12.93 35.17
N LYS A 16 63.49 -12.93 36.51
CA LYS A 16 63.78 -14.16 37.29
C LYS A 16 62.68 -15.22 37.20
N SER A 17 61.40 -14.83 37.12
CA SER A 17 60.29 -15.79 36.97
C SER A 17 60.22 -16.40 35.56
N ALA A 18 60.78 -15.72 34.56
CA ALA A 18 60.88 -16.23 33.19
C ALA A 18 62.08 -17.19 32.97
N TYR A 19 62.89 -17.44 34.01
CA TYR A 19 64.11 -18.25 33.92
C TYR A 19 63.84 -19.71 34.33
N LYS A 20 63.91 -20.65 33.37
CA LYS A 20 64.10 -22.08 33.66
C LYS A 20 65.60 -22.33 33.93
N PRO A 21 65.99 -23.17 34.91
CA PRO A 21 67.41 -23.42 35.20
C PRO A 21 68.07 -24.12 34.00
N GLY A 22 69.08 -23.50 33.39
CA GLY A 22 69.86 -24.15 32.32
C GLY A 22 70.72 -23.25 31.41
N TYR A 23 70.51 -21.93 31.37
CA TYR A 23 71.18 -21.07 30.37
C TYR A 23 72.04 -19.96 30.98
N SER A 24 73.32 -20.23 31.18
CA SER A 24 74.32 -19.27 31.65
C SER A 24 74.66 -18.21 30.61
N THR A 25 74.24 -16.96 30.80
CA THR A 25 75.04 -15.71 30.72
C THR A 25 74.15 -14.49 30.44
N LEU A 26 74.23 -13.49 31.32
CA LEU A 26 73.62 -12.16 31.15
C LEU A 26 74.78 -11.17 31.03
N ARG A 27 75.08 -10.66 29.83
CA ARG A 27 75.99 -9.51 29.65
C ARG A 27 75.20 -8.21 29.54
N SER A 28 75.78 -7.19 30.16
CA SER A 28 75.26 -5.87 30.55
C SER A 28 74.73 -4.99 29.41
N PHE A 29 73.65 -4.26 29.72
CA PHE A 29 72.98 -3.26 28.88
C PHE A 29 73.62 -1.88 29.03
N THR A 30 74.11 -1.29 27.92
CA THR A 30 74.32 0.16 27.83
C THR A 30 74.12 0.66 26.39
N THR A 31 73.36 1.75 26.29
CA THR A 31 73.29 2.76 25.21
C THR A 31 72.26 2.53 24.10
N PHE A 32 71.17 3.30 24.14
CA PHE A 32 70.62 3.91 22.92
C PHE A 32 70.19 5.35 23.21
N GLN A 33 70.72 6.26 22.39
CA GLN A 33 70.78 7.69 22.59
C GLN A 33 69.61 8.39 21.88
N LYS A 34 69.18 9.51 22.46
CA LYS A 34 68.12 10.42 21.98
C LYS A 34 68.29 10.84 20.52
N ARG A 35 67.26 10.67 19.69
CA ARG A 35 66.93 11.62 18.62
C ARG A 35 65.42 11.89 18.64
N ALA A 36 65.06 12.98 19.28
CA ALA A 36 63.72 13.53 19.29
C ALA A 36 63.57 14.40 18.03
N TYR A 37 62.58 14.11 17.19
CA TYR A 37 62.01 15.13 16.31
C TYR A 37 60.75 15.68 16.96
N SER A 38 60.77 16.98 17.17
CA SER A 38 59.73 17.79 17.76
C SER A 38 58.52 17.88 16.84
N ASN A 39 57.37 17.40 17.30
CA ASN A 39 56.15 18.20 17.43
C ASN A 39 55.11 17.39 18.18
N TYR A 40 55.04 17.69 19.48
CA TYR A 40 54.08 17.15 20.43
C TYR A 40 52.74 17.89 20.27
N ASP A 41 51.65 17.16 20.10
CA ASP A 41 50.48 17.42 20.94
C ASP A 41 49.95 16.10 21.53
N LYS A 42 49.90 16.08 22.87
CA LYS A 42 49.21 15.19 23.82
C LYS A 42 48.99 13.72 23.44
N ARG A 43 49.85 12.81 23.96
CA ARG A 43 49.50 11.54 24.65
C ARG A 43 50.73 10.62 24.88
N GLY A 44 51.27 10.62 26.12
CA GLY A 44 52.02 9.49 26.72
C GLY A 44 53.53 9.36 26.44
N PHE A 45 54.32 9.07 27.48
CA PHE A 45 55.74 8.70 27.39
C PHE A 45 55.91 7.19 27.09
N TYR A 46 56.91 6.84 26.28
CA TYR A 46 57.27 5.45 25.95
C TYR A 46 58.68 5.12 26.48
N PHE A 47 58.84 3.94 27.07
CA PHE A 47 60.13 3.35 27.42
C PHE A 47 60.29 1.99 26.73
N GLY A 48 61.48 1.72 26.20
CA GLY A 48 61.84 0.45 25.61
C GLY A 48 63.08 -0.15 26.26
N THR A 49 63.06 -1.45 26.56
CA THR A 49 64.25 -2.23 26.95
C THR A 49 64.29 -3.51 26.13
N GLY A 50 65.45 -3.83 25.56
CA GLY A 50 65.66 -5.10 24.85
C GLY A 50 66.27 -6.17 25.75
N CYS A 51 66.32 -7.41 25.30
CA CYS A 51 67.32 -8.39 25.73
C CYS A 51 67.59 -9.37 24.57
N ILE A 52 68.83 -9.86 24.47
CA ILE A 52 69.22 -10.86 23.47
C ILE A 52 69.42 -12.18 24.19
N VAL A 53 68.64 -13.19 23.82
CA VAL A 53 68.82 -14.56 24.33
C VAL A 53 68.83 -15.50 23.13
N GLY A 54 69.95 -16.18 22.88
CA GLY A 54 70.07 -17.23 21.86
C GLY A 54 69.83 -16.79 20.41
N GLY A 55 70.19 -15.56 20.05
CA GLY A 55 70.02 -15.04 18.67
C GLY A 55 68.66 -14.41 18.36
N LEU A 56 67.73 -14.43 19.31
CA LEU A 56 66.48 -13.65 19.26
C LEU A 56 66.63 -12.35 20.06
N SER A 57 66.35 -11.23 19.40
CA SER A 57 66.24 -9.91 20.04
C SER A 57 64.77 -9.65 20.37
N CYS A 58 64.42 -9.61 21.66
CA CYS A 58 63.08 -9.24 22.10
C CYS A 58 63.09 -7.80 22.61
N TYR A 59 62.18 -6.98 22.08
CA TYR A 59 61.97 -5.60 22.54
C TYR A 59 60.59 -5.48 23.19
N LEU A 60 60.56 -4.94 24.41
CA LEU A 60 59.32 -4.66 25.12
C LEU A 60 59.08 -3.14 25.15
N TYR A 61 57.91 -2.72 24.66
CA TYR A 61 57.46 -1.34 24.70
C TYR A 61 56.33 -1.16 25.71
N PHE A 62 56.50 -0.19 26.61
CA PHE A 62 55.48 0.17 27.60
C PHE A 62 54.96 1.59 27.35
N ARG A 63 53.65 1.78 27.50
CA ARG A 63 52.98 3.09 27.48
C ARG A 63 52.49 3.43 28.88
N GLY A 64 52.86 4.60 29.40
CA GLY A 64 52.31 5.10 30.67
C GLY A 64 50.91 5.70 30.47
N LYS A 65 49.91 5.28 31.26
CA LYS A 65 48.65 6.02 31.45
C LYS A 65 48.86 7.17 32.45
N ASP A 66 48.10 8.24 32.24
CA ASP A 66 48.35 9.58 32.79
C ASP A 66 48.40 9.69 34.32
N LYS A 67 49.02 10.78 34.80
CA LYS A 67 49.60 10.98 36.15
C LYS A 67 48.68 10.93 37.37
N THR A 68 47.38 10.72 37.27
CA THR A 68 46.48 11.02 38.39
C THR A 68 46.00 9.83 39.20
N HIS A 69 45.80 8.61 38.70
CA HIS A 69 45.28 7.51 39.53
C HIS A 69 45.93 6.17 39.17
N GLY A 70 46.63 5.55 40.14
CA GLY A 70 46.93 4.11 40.21
C GLY A 70 47.86 3.51 39.15
N ALA A 71 48.96 2.89 39.59
CA ALA A 71 49.92 2.23 38.71
C ALA A 71 49.30 1.06 37.92
N GLY A 72 49.15 1.23 36.61
CA GLY A 72 48.91 0.14 35.66
C GLY A 72 49.80 0.30 34.43
N MET A 73 50.75 -0.61 34.24
CA MET A 73 51.48 -0.75 32.97
C MET A 73 50.74 -1.78 32.11
N GLU A 74 50.42 -1.41 30.88
CA GLU A 74 49.80 -2.31 29.89
C GLU A 74 50.89 -2.77 28.90
N LEU A 75 51.05 -4.09 28.73
CA LEU A 75 51.99 -4.69 27.79
C LEU A 75 51.36 -4.65 26.41
N ILE A 76 51.90 -3.83 25.49
CA ILE A 76 51.17 -3.53 24.24
C ILE A 76 51.46 -4.51 23.11
N GLN A 77 52.59 -5.25 23.11
CA GLN A 77 52.89 -6.21 22.05
C GLN A 77 54.10 -7.11 22.37
N ASN A 78 54.01 -8.39 22.01
CA ASN A 78 55.17 -9.26 21.79
C ASN A 78 55.39 -9.34 20.27
N CYS A 79 56.50 -8.81 19.77
CA CYS A 79 56.97 -9.07 18.41
C CYS A 79 58.28 -9.85 18.50
N SER A 80 58.33 -11.06 17.93
CA SER A 80 59.57 -11.77 17.72
C SER A 80 60.15 -11.39 16.35
N MET A 81 61.37 -10.85 16.34
CA MET A 81 62.15 -10.65 15.13
C MET A 81 63.27 -11.69 15.11
N THR A 82 63.31 -12.50 14.06
CA THR A 82 64.45 -13.39 13.76
C THR A 82 65.25 -12.80 12.62
N VAL A 83 66.54 -12.58 12.87
CA VAL A 83 67.49 -12.13 11.85
C VAL A 83 68.15 -13.37 11.27
N ASP A 84 67.92 -13.60 9.98
CA ASP A 84 68.64 -14.61 9.22
C ASP A 84 69.92 -13.97 8.65
N ASN A 85 71.07 -14.31 9.26
CA ASN A 85 72.37 -13.75 8.89
C ASN A 85 72.89 -14.24 7.54
N SER A 86 72.20 -15.17 6.86
CA SER A 86 72.61 -15.67 5.55
C SER A 86 71.97 -14.90 4.37
N SER A 87 70.86 -14.19 4.60
CA SER A 87 70.03 -13.61 3.52
C SER A 87 69.89 -12.07 3.58
N ASN A 88 70.50 -11.39 4.55
CA ASN A 88 70.38 -9.93 4.78
C ASN A 88 68.92 -9.42 4.83
N LEU A 89 67.95 -10.30 5.11
CA LEU A 89 66.53 -9.98 5.18
C LEU A 89 66.01 -10.19 6.61
N VAL A 90 65.28 -9.18 7.11
CA VAL A 90 64.62 -9.24 8.41
C VAL A 90 63.18 -9.73 8.20
N LYS A 91 62.87 -10.94 8.66
CA LYS A 91 61.49 -11.45 8.67
C LYS A 91 60.80 -11.06 9.99
N VAL A 92 59.71 -10.31 9.87
CA VAL A 92 58.79 -10.01 10.97
C VAL A 92 57.64 -11.01 10.90
N GLY A 93 57.47 -11.82 11.95
CA GLY A 93 56.41 -12.84 12.01
C GLY A 93 55.01 -12.22 12.05
N SER A 94 54.05 -12.88 11.42
CA SER A 94 52.63 -12.51 11.37
C SER A 94 51.95 -12.63 12.74
N PHE A 95 50.96 -11.77 12.98
CA PHE A 95 50.10 -11.79 14.17
C PHE A 95 49.24 -13.06 14.20
N GLU A 96 49.60 -14.05 15.01
CA GLU A 96 48.69 -15.13 15.39
C GLU A 96 48.00 -14.78 16.71
N GLY A 97 46.66 -14.68 16.66
CA GLY A 97 45.81 -14.68 17.83
C GLY A 97 45.28 -16.11 18.07
N ASP A 98 45.58 -16.64 19.24
CA ASP A 98 44.99 -17.80 19.95
C ASP A 98 44.32 -18.91 19.11
N GLN A 99 45.06 -20.01 18.92
CA GLN A 99 44.46 -21.34 18.94
C GLN A 99 44.58 -21.90 20.37
N ALA A 100 43.46 -21.93 21.09
CA ALA A 100 43.32 -22.69 22.33
C ALA A 100 42.42 -23.90 22.08
N THR A 101 42.98 -25.09 22.26
CA THR A 101 42.28 -26.35 22.42
C THR A 101 41.57 -26.37 23.78
N GLY A 102 40.23 -26.37 23.81
CA GLY A 102 39.47 -26.48 25.05
C GLY A 102 38.00 -26.14 24.86
N SER A 103 37.14 -27.11 25.17
CA SER A 103 35.69 -27.02 25.09
C SER A 103 35.09 -25.99 26.06
N ALA A 104 34.12 -25.23 25.54
CA ALA A 104 33.18 -24.27 26.16
C ALA A 104 33.70 -22.83 26.33
N GLU A 105 33.34 -21.91 25.41
CA GLU A 105 33.28 -20.45 25.68
C GLU A 105 32.53 -19.68 24.57
N GLY A 106 31.70 -18.71 24.96
CA GLY A 106 30.95 -17.83 24.05
C GLY A 106 31.90 -16.89 23.30
N GLY A 107 31.83 -16.90 21.96
CA GLY A 107 32.76 -16.17 21.10
C GLY A 107 32.66 -14.65 21.24
N VAL A 108 33.81 -14.01 21.49
CA VAL A 108 33.98 -12.56 21.42
C VAL A 108 33.91 -12.11 19.95
N MET A 109 33.11 -11.09 19.65
CA MET A 109 33.01 -10.53 18.30
C MET A 109 34.40 -10.06 17.79
N SER A 110 34.77 -10.46 16.57
CA SER A 110 35.99 -9.97 15.91
C SER A 110 36.00 -8.44 15.86
N ARG A 111 37.15 -7.82 16.16
CA ARG A 111 37.35 -6.37 16.05
C ARG A 111 37.13 -5.83 14.62
N TYR A 112 37.14 -6.71 13.62
CA TYR A 112 36.94 -6.37 12.21
C TYR A 112 35.58 -6.80 11.67
N ALA A 113 34.67 -7.33 12.49
CA ALA A 113 33.42 -7.95 12.03
C ALA A 113 32.60 -7.05 11.07
N ILE A 114 32.47 -5.75 11.38
CA ILE A 114 31.78 -4.80 10.50
C ILE A 114 32.55 -4.59 9.19
N ALA A 115 33.87 -4.41 9.25
CA ALA A 115 34.70 -4.21 8.07
C ALA A 115 34.67 -5.43 7.13
N ASP A 116 34.70 -6.63 7.70
CA ASP A 116 34.63 -7.90 6.96
C ASP A 116 33.26 -8.07 6.28
N ALA A 117 32.17 -7.71 6.95
CA ALA A 117 30.83 -7.71 6.37
C ALA A 117 30.71 -6.70 5.21
N VAL A 118 31.24 -5.49 5.40
CA VAL A 118 31.26 -4.44 4.36
C VAL A 118 32.06 -4.89 3.15
N ALA A 119 33.26 -5.46 3.35
CA ALA A 119 34.14 -5.88 2.26
C ALA A 119 33.47 -6.93 1.33
N LYS A 120 32.61 -7.78 1.88
CA LYS A 120 31.85 -8.78 1.10
C LYS A 120 30.76 -8.18 0.23
N VAL A 121 30.15 -7.07 0.67
CA VAL A 121 28.93 -6.53 0.03
C VAL A 121 29.19 -5.26 -0.77
N ALA A 122 30.12 -4.41 -0.34
CA ALA A 122 30.40 -3.11 -0.95
C ALA A 122 30.60 -3.15 -2.48
N PRO A 123 31.28 -4.15 -3.08
CA PRO A 123 31.43 -4.23 -4.54
C PRO A 123 30.11 -4.32 -5.31
N ALA A 124 29.06 -4.83 -4.67
CA ALA A 124 27.73 -4.95 -5.26
C ALA A 124 26.86 -3.72 -5.03
N VAL A 125 27.25 -2.77 -4.17
CA VAL A 125 26.48 -1.56 -3.87
C VAL A 125 26.73 -0.52 -4.96
N VAL A 126 25.67 0.15 -5.40
CA VAL A 126 25.71 1.13 -6.49
C VAL A 126 25.06 2.44 -6.09
N ASN A 127 25.50 3.54 -6.71
CA ASN A 127 24.75 4.78 -6.73
C ASN A 127 23.75 4.76 -7.89
N ILE A 128 22.55 5.28 -7.64
CA ILE A 128 21.51 5.48 -8.65
C ILE A 128 21.19 6.96 -8.69
N THR A 129 21.25 7.53 -9.89
CA THR A 129 20.84 8.91 -10.14
C THR A 129 19.80 8.92 -11.24
N VAL A 130 18.72 9.67 -11.04
CA VAL A 130 17.66 9.87 -12.03
C VAL A 130 17.55 11.35 -12.34
N THR A 131 17.64 11.69 -13.62
CA THR A 131 17.51 13.06 -14.11
C THR A 131 16.29 13.15 -15.01
N ALA A 132 15.35 14.03 -14.70
CA ALA A 132 14.13 14.23 -15.48
C ALA A 132 13.87 15.72 -15.75
N GLU A 133 13.23 16.01 -16.87
CA GLU A 133 12.64 17.34 -17.09
C GLU A 133 11.36 17.45 -16.27
N GLY A 134 11.33 18.39 -15.33
CA GLY A 134 10.16 18.71 -14.54
C GLY A 134 9.07 19.41 -15.36
N PRO A 135 7.89 19.60 -14.76
CA PRO A 135 6.79 20.31 -15.42
C PRO A 135 7.18 21.76 -15.79
N PRO A 136 6.53 22.36 -16.80
CA PRO A 136 6.73 23.77 -17.13
C PRO A 136 6.49 24.63 -15.88
N SER A 137 7.31 25.67 -15.71
CA SER A 137 7.15 26.61 -14.59
C SER A 137 5.70 27.12 -14.51
N PRO A 138 5.02 26.99 -13.35
CA PRO A 138 3.64 27.46 -13.17
C PRO A 138 3.48 28.97 -13.46
N TRP A 139 4.58 29.73 -13.38
CA TRP A 139 4.61 31.17 -13.57
C TRP A 139 4.96 31.61 -15.00
N LEU A 140 5.71 30.80 -15.76
CA LEU A 140 6.23 31.18 -17.09
C LEU A 140 5.50 30.48 -18.26
N GLY A 141 4.53 29.61 -17.95
CA GLY A 141 3.73 28.91 -18.96
C GLY A 141 4.53 27.83 -19.73
N PRO A 142 3.93 27.23 -20.78
CA PRO A 142 4.49 26.07 -21.48
C PRO A 142 5.81 26.33 -22.25
N MET A 143 6.22 27.59 -22.41
CA MET A 143 7.51 27.99 -23.01
C MET A 143 8.60 28.35 -21.98
N GLY A 144 8.30 28.29 -20.68
CA GLY A 144 9.29 28.54 -19.64
C GLY A 144 10.35 27.43 -19.55
N PRO A 145 11.56 27.72 -19.03
CA PRO A 145 12.56 26.69 -18.76
C PRO A 145 11.98 25.62 -17.82
N ARG A 146 12.14 24.36 -18.19
CA ARG A 146 11.77 23.22 -17.36
C ARG A 146 12.82 23.04 -16.27
N GLU A 147 12.39 23.00 -15.02
CA GLU A 147 13.31 22.67 -13.93
C GLU A 147 13.77 21.22 -14.08
N VAL A 148 15.08 20.99 -14.08
CA VAL A 148 15.62 19.64 -14.08
C VAL A 148 15.47 19.07 -12.67
N GLN A 149 14.65 18.03 -12.53
CA GLN A 149 14.53 17.30 -11.29
C GLN A 149 15.60 16.20 -11.25
N GLN A 150 16.30 16.12 -10.12
CA GLN A 150 17.32 15.11 -9.88
C GLN A 150 17.00 14.36 -8.59
N SER A 151 16.84 13.05 -8.71
CA SER A 151 16.76 12.13 -7.57
C SER A 151 18.05 11.33 -7.47
N SER A 152 18.49 11.01 -6.25
CA SER A 152 19.64 10.15 -6.01
C SER A 152 19.38 9.20 -4.85
N GLY A 153 19.84 7.96 -5.02
CA GLY A 153 19.71 6.91 -4.03
C GLY A 153 20.77 5.83 -4.22
N SER A 154 20.57 4.72 -3.52
CA SER A 154 21.42 3.55 -3.57
C SER A 154 20.69 2.36 -4.16
N GLY A 155 21.44 1.38 -4.62
CA GLY A 155 20.94 0.05 -4.95
C GLY A 155 22.00 -1.00 -4.69
N PHE A 156 21.68 -2.25 -4.97
CA PHE A 156 22.66 -3.31 -4.98
C PHE A 156 22.37 -4.36 -6.05
N ILE A 157 23.45 -4.89 -6.64
CA ILE A 157 23.42 -5.89 -7.70
C ILE A 157 23.05 -7.23 -7.10
N ILE A 158 22.01 -7.87 -7.65
CA ILE A 158 21.50 -9.18 -7.20
C ILE A 158 21.74 -10.31 -8.21
N ASP A 159 22.24 -9.97 -9.39
CA ASP A 159 22.43 -10.90 -10.49
C ASP A 159 23.66 -10.49 -11.32
N PRO A 160 24.56 -11.43 -11.68
CA PRO A 160 25.79 -11.10 -12.42
C PRO A 160 25.53 -10.44 -13.77
N GLN A 161 24.33 -10.58 -14.33
CA GLN A 161 23.91 -9.93 -15.57
C GLN A 161 23.56 -8.44 -15.39
N GLY A 162 23.63 -7.90 -14.18
CA GLY A 162 23.40 -6.47 -13.90
C GLY A 162 21.96 -6.11 -13.56
N PHE A 163 21.22 -7.02 -12.89
CA PHE A 163 19.96 -6.66 -12.23
C PHE A 163 20.24 -6.06 -10.85
N ILE A 164 19.62 -4.92 -10.58
CA ILE A 164 19.88 -4.09 -9.41
C ILE A 164 18.56 -3.85 -8.68
N LEU A 165 18.55 -4.09 -7.37
CA LEU A 165 17.43 -3.74 -6.50
C LEU A 165 17.64 -2.35 -5.90
N THR A 166 16.54 -1.61 -5.81
CA THR A 166 16.45 -0.33 -5.11
C THR A 166 15.00 -0.11 -4.66
N ASN A 167 14.72 1.03 -4.03
CA ASN A 167 13.35 1.44 -3.73
C ASN A 167 12.65 2.07 -4.95
N ALA A 168 11.32 1.94 -5.01
CA ALA A 168 10.53 2.54 -6.08
C ALA A 168 10.59 4.07 -6.05
N HIS A 169 10.61 4.68 -4.86
CA HIS A 169 10.71 6.12 -4.72
C HIS A 169 12.07 6.69 -5.18
N VAL A 170 13.15 5.90 -5.21
CA VAL A 170 14.46 6.34 -5.73
C VAL A 170 14.37 6.59 -7.24
N VAL A 171 13.51 5.84 -7.93
CA VAL A 171 13.31 5.92 -9.39
C VAL A 171 11.95 6.51 -9.78
N SER A 172 11.25 7.19 -8.86
CA SER A 172 9.93 7.81 -9.10
C SER A 172 9.93 8.67 -10.36
N GLU A 173 10.96 9.50 -10.51
CA GLU A 173 11.09 10.45 -11.61
C GLU A 173 11.27 9.77 -12.97
N ALA A 174 11.74 8.52 -13.00
CA ALA A 174 11.96 7.77 -14.25
C ALA A 174 10.66 7.22 -14.86
N PHE A 175 9.59 7.08 -14.07
CA PHE A 175 8.28 6.62 -14.55
C PHE A 175 7.18 7.66 -14.42
N HIS A 176 7.35 8.71 -13.60
CA HIS A 176 6.47 9.88 -13.61
C HIS A 176 6.83 10.89 -14.71
N TYR A 177 8.11 10.92 -15.12
CA TYR A 177 8.62 11.75 -16.20
C TYR A 177 9.50 10.89 -17.12
N THR A 178 9.86 11.35 -18.32
CA THR A 178 10.80 10.65 -19.21
C THR A 178 12.25 10.80 -18.68
N GLY A 179 12.48 10.33 -17.46
CA GLY A 179 13.75 10.46 -16.75
C GLY A 179 14.80 9.46 -17.21
N GLN A 180 16.06 9.89 -17.25
CA GLN A 180 17.21 9.04 -17.54
C GLN A 180 17.82 8.50 -16.25
N ILE A 181 17.97 7.18 -16.16
CA ILE A 181 18.60 6.51 -15.02
C ILE A 181 20.09 6.30 -15.35
N THR A 182 20.96 6.76 -14.44
CA THR A 182 22.39 6.46 -14.45
C THR A 182 22.74 5.64 -13.21
N VAL A 183 23.45 4.53 -13.42
CA VAL A 183 23.94 3.67 -12.34
C VAL A 183 25.47 3.76 -12.30
N THR A 184 26.02 4.09 -11.14
CA THR A 184 27.47 4.16 -10.94
C THR A 184 27.93 3.07 -9.98
N LEU A 185 28.85 2.21 -10.43
CA LEU A 185 29.45 1.15 -9.63
C LEU A 185 30.47 1.72 -8.63
N GLN A 186 30.83 0.92 -7.63
CA GLN A 186 31.81 1.31 -6.61
C GLN A 186 33.19 1.66 -7.21
N ASP A 187 33.57 1.05 -8.33
CA ASP A 187 34.83 1.32 -9.04
C ASP A 187 34.79 2.61 -9.90
N GLY A 188 33.68 3.34 -9.88
CA GLY A 188 33.47 4.60 -10.60
C GLY A 188 32.92 4.44 -12.02
N ARG A 189 32.79 3.21 -12.55
CA ARG A 189 32.17 3.00 -13.87
C ARG A 189 30.68 3.36 -13.82
N ALA A 190 30.22 4.14 -14.79
CA ALA A 190 28.82 4.54 -14.93
C ALA A 190 28.17 3.87 -16.15
N PHE A 191 26.93 3.43 -15.98
CA PHE A 191 26.15 2.74 -17.01
C PHE A 191 24.75 3.37 -17.13
N PRO A 192 24.20 3.47 -18.35
CA PRO A 192 22.79 3.79 -18.52
C PRO A 192 21.93 2.65 -17.95
N GLY A 193 21.04 3.00 -17.02
CA GLY A 193 20.08 2.08 -16.42
C GLY A 193 18.77 2.06 -17.19
N LYS A 194 18.19 0.87 -17.35
CA LYS A 194 16.81 0.69 -17.80
C LYS A 194 15.95 0.24 -16.64
N LEU A 195 14.84 0.92 -16.39
CA LEU A 195 13.84 0.45 -15.43
C LEU A 195 13.22 -0.84 -16.00
N HIS A 196 13.51 -1.98 -15.38
CA HIS A 196 12.98 -3.27 -15.81
C HIS A 196 11.53 -3.43 -15.35
N SER A 197 11.27 -3.14 -14.07
CA SER A 197 9.98 -3.33 -13.42
C SER A 197 9.98 -2.64 -12.06
N HIS A 198 8.81 -2.22 -11.57
CA HIS A 198 8.70 -1.60 -10.25
C HIS A 198 7.33 -1.90 -9.62
N ASP A 199 7.25 -1.70 -8.31
CA ASP A 199 6.03 -1.82 -7.55
C ASP A 199 6.02 -0.78 -6.41
N THR A 200 5.15 0.21 -6.55
CA THR A 200 5.03 1.33 -5.61
C THR A 200 4.44 0.91 -4.26
N LEU A 201 3.62 -0.14 -4.22
CA LEU A 201 2.99 -0.61 -2.99
C LEU A 201 3.97 -1.25 -2.01
N SER A 202 5.00 -1.93 -2.51
CA SER A 202 6.11 -2.50 -1.74
C SER A 202 7.34 -1.62 -1.69
N ASP A 203 7.31 -0.48 -2.39
CA ASP A 203 8.43 0.43 -2.58
C ASP A 203 9.70 -0.28 -3.12
N LEU A 204 9.55 -1.08 -4.17
CA LEU A 204 10.64 -1.83 -4.81
C LEU A 204 10.74 -1.54 -6.30
N ALA A 205 11.97 -1.45 -6.82
CA ALA A 205 12.24 -1.35 -8.24
C ALA A 205 13.45 -2.20 -8.64
N ILE A 206 13.41 -2.68 -9.89
CA ILE A 206 14.48 -3.42 -10.53
C ILE A 206 15.01 -2.59 -11.71
N ILE A 207 16.30 -2.29 -11.68
CA ILE A 207 17.02 -1.64 -12.77
C ILE A 207 17.90 -2.68 -13.45
N LYS A 208 18.02 -2.61 -14.77
CA LYS A 208 18.94 -3.41 -15.58
C LYS A 208 20.00 -2.51 -16.20
N ILE A 209 21.26 -2.87 -16.03
CA ILE A 209 22.39 -2.29 -16.76
C ILE A 209 23.03 -3.32 -17.69
N ASP A 210 23.79 -2.88 -18.68
CA ASP A 210 24.63 -3.75 -19.51
C ASP A 210 26.10 -3.37 -19.32
N ALA A 211 26.85 -4.24 -18.63
CA ALA A 211 28.25 -4.01 -18.31
C ALA A 211 29.21 -4.81 -19.20
N GLY A 212 28.70 -5.64 -20.13
CA GLY A 212 29.50 -6.52 -20.99
C GLY A 212 30.27 -7.65 -20.29
N GLN A 213 30.27 -7.70 -18.95
CA GLN A 213 30.94 -8.71 -18.14
C GLN A 213 30.16 -8.98 -16.83
N PRO A 214 30.36 -10.16 -16.20
CA PRO A 214 29.71 -10.47 -14.93
C PRO A 214 30.08 -9.47 -13.82
N LEU A 215 29.08 -9.06 -13.05
CA LEU A 215 29.24 -8.11 -11.94
C LEU A 215 29.22 -8.81 -10.56
N PRO A 216 29.91 -8.25 -9.55
CA PRO A 216 29.80 -8.73 -8.16
C PRO A 216 28.36 -8.56 -7.64
N CYS A 217 27.87 -9.55 -6.90
CA CYS A 217 26.48 -9.60 -6.43
C CYS A 217 26.41 -9.71 -4.91
N ALA A 218 25.43 -9.04 -4.31
CA ALA A 218 25.15 -9.16 -2.89
C ALA A 218 24.42 -10.48 -2.62
N LYS A 219 24.85 -11.20 -1.57
CA LYS A 219 24.20 -12.45 -1.14
C LYS A 219 22.95 -12.13 -0.32
N LEU A 220 21.79 -12.65 -0.72
CA LEU A 220 20.53 -12.42 0.02
C LEU A 220 20.35 -13.42 1.17
N GLY A 221 20.34 -12.93 2.41
CA GLY A 221 20.18 -13.70 3.64
C GLY A 221 18.72 -14.04 3.97
N LYS A 222 18.40 -14.19 5.26
CA LYS A 222 17.04 -14.50 5.76
C LYS A 222 16.65 -13.54 6.87
N SER A 223 15.67 -12.68 6.63
CA SER A 223 15.16 -11.75 7.64
C SER A 223 14.37 -12.45 8.74
N ARG A 224 13.72 -13.58 8.44
CA ARG A 224 12.93 -14.37 9.41
C ARG A 224 13.75 -14.91 10.59
N ASN A 225 15.07 -14.95 10.45
CA ASN A 225 16.01 -15.43 11.48
C ASN A 225 16.56 -14.31 12.35
N LEU A 226 16.27 -13.05 12.01
CA LEU A 226 16.78 -11.91 12.79
C LEU A 226 16.23 -11.94 14.21
N ARG A 227 17.03 -11.42 15.14
CA ARG A 227 16.63 -11.19 16.52
C ARG A 227 16.92 -9.76 16.93
N PRO A 228 16.10 -9.15 17.80
CA PRO A 228 16.45 -7.88 18.41
C PRO A 228 17.83 -7.96 19.08
N GLY A 229 18.67 -6.94 18.87
CA GLY A 229 20.05 -6.88 19.35
C GLY A 229 21.10 -7.44 18.38
N GLU A 230 20.71 -8.08 17.28
CA GLU A 230 21.68 -8.51 16.25
C GLU A 230 22.27 -7.31 15.52
N TRP A 231 23.58 -7.34 15.30
CA TRP A 231 24.28 -6.29 14.58
C TRP A 231 23.93 -6.31 13.10
N VAL A 232 23.70 -5.11 12.57
CA VAL A 232 23.45 -4.86 11.16
C VAL A 232 24.23 -3.66 10.68
N VAL A 233 24.53 -3.65 9.38
CA VAL A 233 25.27 -2.59 8.70
C VAL A 233 24.42 -2.12 7.52
N ALA A 234 24.07 -0.84 7.50
CA ALA A 234 23.42 -0.22 6.36
C ALA A 234 24.49 0.35 5.43
N LEU A 235 24.45 -0.05 4.16
CA LEU A 235 25.34 0.47 3.13
C LEU A 235 24.56 1.31 2.12
N GLY A 236 25.21 2.35 1.61
CA GLY A 236 24.75 3.11 0.46
C GLY A 236 25.89 3.89 -0.19
N SER A 237 25.57 4.56 -1.29
CA SER A 237 26.48 5.41 -2.04
C SER A 237 25.82 6.77 -2.33
N PRO A 238 25.44 7.56 -1.30
CA PRO A 238 24.84 8.88 -1.49
C PRO A 238 25.78 9.83 -2.26
N LEU A 239 25.26 10.61 -3.21
CA LEU A 239 25.98 11.72 -3.88
C LEU A 239 27.35 11.33 -4.50
N MET A 240 27.49 10.10 -4.98
CA MET A 240 28.77 9.54 -5.48
C MET A 240 29.91 9.51 -4.44
N LEU A 241 29.63 9.75 -3.16
CA LEU A 241 30.59 9.49 -2.08
C LEU A 241 30.66 7.98 -1.87
N ALA A 242 31.83 7.40 -2.12
CA ALA A 242 32.04 5.96 -2.03
C ALA A 242 31.69 5.45 -0.62
N ASN A 243 30.70 4.56 -0.53
CA ASN A 243 30.36 3.73 0.63
C ASN A 243 30.08 4.48 1.94
N SER A 244 28.91 5.13 2.03
CA SER A 244 28.37 5.48 3.34
C SER A 244 27.96 4.21 4.08
N VAL A 245 28.74 3.88 5.10
CA VAL A 245 28.52 2.72 5.98
C VAL A 245 28.06 3.24 7.33
N THR A 246 26.89 2.80 7.78
CA THR A 246 26.41 3.02 9.13
C THR A 246 26.12 1.67 9.76
N SER A 247 26.40 1.53 11.05
CA SER A 247 26.18 0.28 11.79
C SER A 247 25.27 0.53 12.97
N GLY A 248 24.49 -0.49 13.31
CA GLY A 248 23.60 -0.49 14.45
C GLY A 248 23.17 -1.91 14.77
N ILE A 249 22.04 -2.03 15.45
CA ILE A 249 21.40 -3.29 15.78
C ILE A 249 20.00 -3.35 15.17
N VAL A 250 19.46 -4.55 15.08
CA VAL A 250 18.02 -4.76 14.90
C VAL A 250 17.34 -4.33 16.21
N SER A 251 16.63 -3.21 16.20
CA SER A 251 15.86 -2.75 17.35
C SER A 251 14.54 -3.51 17.47
N ALA A 252 13.92 -3.84 16.32
CA ALA A 252 12.76 -4.71 16.23
C ALA A 252 12.75 -5.42 14.89
N VAL A 253 12.45 -6.71 14.89
CA VAL A 253 12.42 -7.53 13.65
C VAL A 253 11.19 -7.24 12.79
N GLN A 254 10.15 -6.65 13.38
CA GLN A 254 8.88 -6.43 12.71
C GLN A 254 8.09 -5.29 13.37
N ARG A 255 7.92 -4.21 12.63
CA ARG A 255 7.04 -3.07 12.94
C ARG A 255 6.01 -2.94 11.84
N GLU A 256 4.73 -3.06 12.21
CA GLU A 256 3.64 -2.95 11.25
C GLU A 256 3.47 -1.50 10.81
N SER A 257 3.25 -1.26 9.53
CA SER A 257 3.09 0.07 8.93
C SER A 257 2.04 0.95 9.62
N TYR A 258 0.98 0.35 10.19
CA TYR A 258 -0.08 1.09 10.88
C TYR A 258 0.37 1.63 12.25
N GLU A 259 1.30 0.94 12.94
CA GLU A 259 1.89 1.43 14.20
C GLU A 259 2.75 2.67 13.98
N LEU A 260 3.19 2.87 12.73
CA LEU A 260 4.02 3.98 12.30
C LEU A 260 3.19 5.16 11.74
N GLY A 261 1.86 5.06 11.74
CA GLY A 261 0.96 6.15 11.34
C GLY A 261 0.87 6.41 9.84
N PHE A 262 1.30 5.46 8.99
CA PHE A 262 1.31 5.65 7.53
C PHE A 262 -0.07 5.40 6.90
N PRO A 263 -0.68 6.39 6.20
CA PRO A 263 -1.87 6.17 5.39
C PRO A 263 -1.50 5.39 4.12
N GLY A 264 -2.29 4.35 3.77
CA GLY A 264 -2.17 3.62 2.49
C GLY A 264 -1.22 2.43 2.47
N SER A 265 -0.28 2.30 3.42
CA SER A 265 0.74 1.24 3.44
C SER A 265 0.42 0.04 4.34
N SER A 266 -0.84 -0.09 4.79
CA SER A 266 -1.36 -0.94 5.90
C SER A 266 -1.01 -2.44 5.94
N LYS A 267 -0.13 -2.94 5.06
CA LYS A 267 0.22 -4.36 4.89
C LYS A 267 1.73 -4.65 4.90
N LEU A 268 2.60 -3.66 5.13
CA LEU A 268 4.04 -3.87 5.17
C LEU A 268 4.54 -3.89 6.62
N ALA A 269 5.39 -4.86 6.91
CA ALA A 269 6.10 -4.95 8.17
C ALA A 269 7.59 -4.65 7.94
N PHE A 270 8.18 -3.81 8.78
CA PHE A 270 9.54 -3.30 8.62
C PHE A 270 10.49 -3.83 9.70
N ILE A 271 11.75 -4.01 9.35
CA ILE A 271 12.84 -4.14 10.31
C ILE A 271 13.14 -2.74 10.85
N GLN A 272 13.09 -2.55 12.15
CA GLN A 272 13.55 -1.32 12.81
C GLN A 272 15.01 -1.48 13.20
N THR A 273 15.82 -0.47 12.91
CA THR A 273 17.23 -0.39 13.30
C THR A 273 17.60 1.02 13.75
N ASP A 274 18.61 1.12 14.61
CA ASP A 274 19.25 2.38 14.97
C ASP A 274 20.44 2.73 14.06
N ALA A 275 20.81 1.85 13.12
CA ALA A 275 21.73 2.17 12.04
C ALA A 275 21.15 3.37 11.27
N ALA A 276 21.95 4.42 11.10
CA ALA A 276 21.47 5.65 10.49
C ALA A 276 21.13 5.44 9.00
N ILE A 277 19.85 5.57 8.67
CA ILE A 277 19.33 5.61 7.29
C ILE A 277 18.96 7.06 6.99
N ASN A 278 19.54 7.63 5.93
CA ASN A 278 19.37 9.01 5.51
C ASN A 278 19.16 9.07 3.98
N VAL A 279 18.84 10.26 3.48
CA VAL A 279 18.72 10.50 2.03
C VAL A 279 20.01 10.08 1.34
N GLY A 280 19.90 9.06 0.47
CA GLY A 280 20.97 8.55 -0.36
C GLY A 280 21.56 7.19 0.02
N ASN A 281 21.30 6.63 1.23
CA ASN A 281 21.46 5.18 1.45
C ASN A 281 20.14 4.39 1.33
N SER A 282 19.00 5.08 1.16
CA SER A 282 17.74 4.49 0.70
C SER A 282 17.93 3.72 -0.60
N GLY A 283 17.33 2.54 -0.68
CA GLY A 283 17.49 1.55 -1.73
C GLY A 283 18.73 0.66 -1.59
N GLY A 284 19.68 1.02 -0.72
CA GLY A 284 20.86 0.22 -0.41
C GLY A 284 20.57 -0.96 0.53
N PRO A 285 21.52 -1.89 0.70
CA PRO A 285 21.30 -3.07 1.52
C PRO A 285 21.51 -2.79 3.03
N LEU A 286 20.68 -3.43 3.85
CA LEU A 286 20.92 -3.67 5.27
C LEU A 286 21.48 -5.09 5.42
N VAL A 287 22.66 -5.26 6.01
CA VAL A 287 23.38 -6.55 6.03
C VAL A 287 23.69 -7.02 7.44
N ASN A 288 23.72 -8.33 7.65
CA ASN A 288 24.23 -8.93 8.89
C ASN A 288 25.78 -9.02 8.87
N LEU A 289 26.37 -9.48 9.97
CA LEU A 289 27.83 -9.63 10.09
C LEU A 289 28.43 -10.71 9.18
N ASP A 290 27.62 -11.61 8.63
CA ASP A 290 28.07 -12.59 7.64
C ASP A 290 28.26 -11.96 6.25
N GLY A 291 27.79 -10.73 6.04
CA GLY A 291 27.76 -10.06 4.74
C GLY A 291 26.56 -10.47 3.89
N GLU A 292 25.46 -10.89 4.52
CA GLU A 292 24.22 -11.24 3.83
C GLU A 292 23.19 -10.12 3.98
N VAL A 293 22.52 -9.76 2.88
CA VAL A 293 21.46 -8.76 2.88
C VAL A 293 20.25 -9.31 3.65
N VAL A 294 19.88 -8.64 4.72
CA VAL A 294 18.71 -8.95 5.57
C VAL A 294 17.56 -7.96 5.38
N GLY A 295 17.81 -6.82 4.73
CA GLY A 295 16.75 -5.91 4.29
C GLY A 295 17.21 -4.86 3.28
N ILE A 296 16.26 -4.03 2.85
CA ILE A 296 16.52 -2.86 1.98
C ILE A 296 16.23 -1.60 2.77
N ASN A 297 17.22 -0.72 2.89
CA ASN A 297 17.09 0.56 3.58
C ASN A 297 16.02 1.40 2.90
N THR A 298 14.96 1.80 3.59
CA THR A 298 13.84 2.53 2.96
C THR A 298 13.69 3.93 3.50
N MET A 299 13.52 4.08 4.81
CA MET A 299 13.09 5.34 5.41
C MET A 299 13.64 5.56 6.81
N LYS A 300 13.63 6.83 7.24
CA LYS A 300 13.85 7.28 8.62
C LYS A 300 12.52 7.77 9.19
N ALA A 301 12.26 7.54 10.48
CA ALA A 301 11.12 8.16 11.15
C ALA A 301 11.25 9.70 11.10
N LEU A 302 10.20 10.40 10.67
CA LEU A 302 10.17 11.87 10.67
C LEU A 302 10.35 12.38 12.11
N ARG A 303 11.38 13.20 12.33
CA ARG A 303 11.71 13.84 13.63
C ARG A 303 12.22 12.89 14.74
N SER A 304 12.82 11.75 14.40
CA SER A 304 13.51 10.92 15.41
C SER A 304 14.87 10.43 14.91
N ASP A 305 15.93 10.72 15.67
CA ASP A 305 17.26 10.16 15.43
C ASP A 305 17.35 8.76 16.06
N GLY A 306 18.04 7.83 15.40
CA GLY A 306 18.18 6.44 15.86
C GLY A 306 16.96 5.54 15.62
N ILE A 307 15.98 5.96 14.81
CA ILE A 307 14.85 5.13 14.39
C ILE A 307 14.78 5.11 12.87
N SER A 308 15.23 4.00 12.28
CA SER A 308 15.28 3.77 10.85
C SER A 308 14.60 2.45 10.48
N PHE A 309 14.12 2.34 9.24
CA PHE A 309 13.34 1.20 8.77
C PHE A 309 13.89 0.61 7.47
N ALA A 310 13.87 -0.72 7.41
CA ALA A 310 14.22 -1.48 6.22
C ALA A 310 13.15 -2.52 5.87
N LEU A 311 12.94 -2.75 4.57
CA LEU A 311 12.08 -3.83 4.07
C LEU A 311 12.75 -5.19 4.34
N PRO A 312 12.08 -6.17 4.96
CA PRO A 312 12.65 -7.50 5.22
C PRO A 312 13.00 -8.25 3.92
N ILE A 313 14.21 -8.83 3.84
CA ILE A 313 14.66 -9.47 2.59
C ILE A 313 13.81 -10.67 2.16
N ASP A 314 13.19 -11.40 3.09
CA ASP A 314 12.31 -12.52 2.75
C ASP A 314 11.07 -12.04 1.98
N LEU A 315 10.51 -10.88 2.34
CA LEU A 315 9.41 -10.25 1.60
C LEU A 315 9.87 -9.79 0.21
N VAL A 316 11.06 -9.18 0.15
CA VAL A 316 11.65 -8.70 -1.09
C VAL A 316 11.86 -9.85 -2.09
N LYS A 317 12.31 -11.02 -1.63
CA LYS A 317 12.52 -12.20 -2.50
C LYS A 317 11.24 -12.58 -3.26
N ASP A 318 10.11 -12.67 -2.56
CA ASP A 318 8.83 -13.05 -3.16
C ASP A 318 8.32 -12.00 -4.18
N VAL A 319 8.61 -10.72 -3.93
CA VAL A 319 8.23 -9.63 -4.83
C VAL A 319 9.14 -9.58 -6.06
N VAL A 320 10.46 -9.69 -5.86
CA VAL A 320 11.47 -9.63 -6.92
C VAL A 320 11.31 -10.78 -7.90
N GLU A 321 10.97 -11.97 -7.44
CA GLU A 321 10.69 -13.11 -8.33
C GLU A 321 9.52 -12.80 -9.28
N GLN A 322 8.43 -12.21 -8.77
CA GLN A 322 7.28 -11.81 -9.59
C GLN A 322 7.62 -10.66 -10.53
N LEU A 323 8.38 -9.67 -10.07
CA LEU A 323 8.82 -8.55 -10.91
C LEU A 323 9.72 -9.02 -12.07
N LYS A 324 10.64 -9.98 -11.82
CA LYS A 324 11.48 -10.56 -12.88
C LYS A 324 10.67 -11.42 -13.86
N THR A 325 9.66 -12.17 -13.40
CA THR A 325 8.92 -13.12 -14.26
C THR A 325 7.71 -12.51 -14.98
N HIS A 326 7.02 -11.56 -14.37
CA HIS A 326 5.77 -11.00 -14.88
C HIS A 326 5.83 -9.50 -15.16
N GLY A 327 6.85 -8.79 -14.67
CA GLY A 327 6.95 -7.33 -14.73
C GLY A 327 6.07 -6.60 -13.71
N PHE A 328 5.17 -7.29 -13.01
CA PHE A 328 4.29 -6.74 -11.98
C PHE A 328 4.03 -7.76 -10.86
N VAL A 329 3.59 -7.27 -9.69
CA VAL A 329 3.31 -8.10 -8.51
C VAL A 329 1.82 -8.45 -8.42
N LYS A 330 1.50 -9.74 -8.39
CA LYS A 330 0.14 -10.24 -8.19
C LYS A 330 -0.14 -10.38 -6.69
N ARG A 331 -1.17 -9.71 -6.18
CA ARG A 331 -1.53 -9.74 -4.76
C ARG A 331 -2.88 -10.42 -4.55
N PRO A 332 -3.03 -11.26 -3.51
CA PRO A 332 -4.33 -11.83 -3.17
C PRO A 332 -5.28 -10.75 -2.69
N TYR A 333 -6.52 -10.88 -3.13
CA TYR A 333 -7.63 -10.04 -2.72
C TYR A 333 -8.77 -10.95 -2.26
N LEU A 334 -9.16 -10.85 -0.99
CA LEU A 334 -10.31 -11.58 -0.44
C LEU A 334 -11.55 -10.70 -0.29
N GLY A 335 -11.37 -9.38 -0.22
CA GLY A 335 -12.44 -8.41 0.03
C GLY A 335 -13.02 -8.48 1.44
N ILE A 336 -12.16 -8.63 2.45
CA ILE A 336 -12.54 -8.64 3.87
C ILE A 336 -11.72 -7.63 4.66
N LYS A 337 -12.33 -7.05 5.69
CA LYS A 337 -11.59 -6.44 6.79
C LYS A 337 -11.36 -7.48 7.87
N LEU A 338 -10.20 -7.42 8.49
CA LEU A 338 -9.77 -8.36 9.52
C LEU A 338 -9.45 -7.59 10.79
N LEU A 339 -9.88 -8.11 11.93
CA LEU A 339 -9.59 -7.56 13.25
C LEU A 339 -9.13 -8.69 14.17
N THR A 340 -7.91 -8.59 14.71
CA THR A 340 -7.41 -9.54 15.71
C THR A 340 -8.21 -9.40 16.99
N LEU A 341 -8.71 -10.52 17.52
CA LEU A 341 -9.42 -10.57 18.79
C LEU A 341 -8.43 -10.61 19.96
N SER A 342 -8.12 -9.45 20.53
CA SER A 342 -7.40 -9.36 21.81
C SER A 342 -8.34 -9.70 22.98
N PRO A 343 -7.81 -10.07 24.16
CA PRO A 343 -8.64 -10.37 25.34
C PRO A 343 -9.63 -9.25 25.66
N ARG A 344 -9.18 -7.99 25.59
CA ARG A 344 -10.03 -6.82 25.81
C ARG A 344 -11.12 -6.66 24.76
N VAL A 345 -10.79 -6.83 23.47
CA VAL A 345 -11.79 -6.75 22.38
C VAL A 345 -12.82 -7.88 22.51
N LEU A 346 -12.39 -9.06 22.94
CA LEU A 346 -13.27 -10.20 23.23
C LEU A 346 -14.25 -9.92 24.36
N GLU A 347 -13.77 -9.37 25.48
CA GLU A 347 -14.64 -8.96 26.60
C GLU A 347 -15.65 -7.91 26.14
N GLU A 348 -15.19 -6.83 25.48
CA GLU A 348 -16.07 -5.76 24.99
C GLU A 348 -17.12 -6.27 23.99
N LEU A 349 -16.78 -7.22 23.11
CA LEU A 349 -17.73 -7.83 22.18
C LEU A 349 -18.76 -8.72 22.88
N LYS A 350 -18.33 -9.54 23.84
CA LYS A 350 -19.22 -10.42 24.62
C LYS A 350 -20.19 -9.63 25.50
N GLU A 351 -19.76 -8.49 26.02
CA GLU A 351 -20.62 -7.59 26.80
C GLU A 351 -21.65 -6.86 25.93
N ARG A 352 -21.26 -6.44 24.71
CA ARG A 352 -22.10 -5.63 23.83
C ARG A 352 -23.06 -6.43 22.95
N ASP A 353 -22.69 -7.65 22.59
CA ASP A 353 -23.51 -8.52 21.75
C ASP A 353 -23.79 -9.86 22.44
N PRO A 354 -25.00 -10.03 23.02
CA PRO A 354 -25.43 -11.28 23.66
C PRO A 354 -25.43 -12.50 22.73
N HIS A 355 -25.44 -12.29 21.40
CA HIS A 355 -25.40 -13.36 20.41
C HIS A 355 -23.98 -13.73 19.97
N PHE A 356 -22.96 -13.02 20.47
CA PHE A 356 -21.58 -13.34 20.17
C PHE A 356 -21.21 -14.71 20.80
N PRO A 357 -20.62 -15.65 20.04
CA PRO A 357 -20.39 -17.00 20.55
C PRO A 357 -19.49 -17.01 21.80
N SER A 358 -20.00 -17.56 22.90
CA SER A 358 -19.31 -17.58 24.19
C SER A 358 -18.03 -18.43 24.17
N ASP A 359 -17.98 -19.42 23.29
CA ASP A 359 -16.86 -20.37 23.11
C ASP A 359 -15.68 -19.80 22.31
N VAL A 360 -15.82 -18.61 21.71
CA VAL A 360 -14.69 -17.93 21.05
C VAL A 360 -13.73 -17.40 22.12
N SER A 361 -12.48 -17.89 22.08
CA SER A 361 -11.39 -17.48 22.97
C SER A 361 -10.20 -16.82 22.24
N TYR A 362 -10.13 -16.97 20.92
CA TYR A 362 -9.13 -16.34 20.05
C TYR A 362 -9.65 -16.32 18.60
N GLY A 363 -8.98 -15.57 17.73
CA GLY A 363 -9.21 -15.62 16.29
C GLY A 363 -9.14 -14.24 15.64
N VAL A 364 -9.60 -14.19 14.40
CA VAL A 364 -9.67 -12.95 13.62
C VAL A 364 -11.12 -12.70 13.24
N LEU A 365 -11.71 -11.67 13.82
CA LEU A 365 -13.05 -11.20 13.48
C LEU A 365 -13.04 -10.64 12.07
N VAL A 366 -14.13 -10.85 11.33
CA VAL A 366 -14.43 -10.26 10.03
C VAL A 366 -15.50 -9.18 10.24
N PRO A 367 -15.14 -7.90 10.43
CA PRO A 367 -16.13 -6.86 10.66
C PRO A 367 -16.88 -6.48 9.37
N GLN A 368 -16.27 -6.73 8.22
CA GLN A 368 -16.80 -6.35 6.93
C GLN A 368 -16.38 -7.34 5.85
N VAL A 369 -17.35 -7.73 5.02
CA VAL A 369 -17.13 -8.46 3.77
C VAL A 369 -17.63 -7.57 2.64
N LEU A 370 -16.78 -7.34 1.65
CA LEU A 370 -17.14 -6.55 0.47
C LEU A 370 -18.03 -7.41 -0.44
N PRO A 371 -19.24 -6.93 -0.80
CA PRO A 371 -20.15 -7.67 -1.68
C PRO A 371 -19.49 -8.07 -3.00
N GLY A 372 -19.77 -9.29 -3.42
CA GLY A 372 -19.25 -9.94 -4.61
C GLY A 372 -17.74 -10.23 -4.60
N SER A 373 -17.04 -10.02 -3.49
CA SER A 373 -15.64 -10.41 -3.33
C SER A 373 -15.45 -11.94 -3.25
N PRO A 374 -14.20 -12.46 -3.34
CA PRO A 374 -13.94 -13.88 -3.11
C PRO A 374 -14.40 -14.39 -1.75
N ALA A 375 -14.39 -13.58 -0.70
CA ALA A 375 -14.92 -13.94 0.61
C ALA A 375 -16.44 -13.95 0.68
N ASP A 376 -17.12 -13.01 0.01
CA ASP A 376 -18.58 -12.98 -0.07
C ASP A 376 -19.13 -14.19 -0.84
N ARG A 377 -18.56 -14.48 -2.02
CA ARG A 377 -18.79 -15.75 -2.74
C ARG A 377 -18.33 -16.97 -1.93
N GLY A 378 -17.35 -16.73 -1.07
CA GLY A 378 -16.83 -17.59 -0.01
C GLY A 378 -17.87 -18.01 1.04
N GLY A 379 -18.99 -17.28 1.11
CA GLY A 379 -19.98 -17.41 2.16
C GLY A 379 -19.53 -16.81 3.50
N LEU A 380 -18.38 -16.11 3.56
CA LEU A 380 -18.00 -15.33 4.73
C LEU A 380 -18.97 -14.17 4.91
N ARG A 381 -19.28 -13.83 6.16
CA ARG A 381 -20.18 -12.75 6.54
C ARG A 381 -19.52 -11.85 7.57
N ALA A 382 -20.00 -10.61 7.66
CA ALA A 382 -19.65 -9.75 8.78
C ALA A 382 -20.07 -10.44 10.10
N GLY A 383 -19.20 -10.41 11.10
CA GLY A 383 -19.38 -11.09 12.38
C GLY A 383 -18.74 -12.48 12.47
N ASP A 384 -18.26 -13.06 11.36
CA ASP A 384 -17.53 -14.32 11.41
C ASP A 384 -16.21 -14.18 12.16
N VAL A 385 -15.85 -15.19 12.95
CA VAL A 385 -14.53 -15.30 13.58
C VAL A 385 -13.73 -16.41 12.91
N ILE A 386 -12.67 -16.06 12.21
CA ILE A 386 -11.74 -17.00 11.57
C ILE A 386 -10.80 -17.57 12.64
N ILE A 387 -10.77 -18.89 12.77
CA ILE A 387 -9.95 -19.62 13.75
C ILE A 387 -8.89 -20.52 13.11
N GLU A 388 -9.07 -20.91 11.85
CA GLU A 388 -8.06 -21.66 11.08
C GLU A 388 -8.04 -21.21 9.60
N PHE A 389 -6.87 -21.31 8.97
CA PHE A 389 -6.62 -21.08 7.55
C PHE A 389 -5.76 -22.22 7.00
N ASP A 390 -6.25 -22.93 5.98
CA ASP A 390 -5.63 -24.13 5.39
C ASP A 390 -5.18 -25.15 6.44
N GLY A 391 -6.02 -25.39 7.45
CA GLY A 391 -5.77 -26.32 8.55
C GLY A 391 -4.78 -25.83 9.61
N LYS A 392 -4.25 -24.60 9.48
CA LYS A 392 -3.41 -23.98 10.50
C LYS A 392 -4.24 -23.06 11.40
N PRO A 393 -4.09 -23.12 12.72
CA PRO A 393 -4.76 -22.18 13.62
C PRO A 393 -4.30 -20.74 13.33
N VAL A 394 -5.23 -19.81 13.43
CA VAL A 394 -4.99 -18.37 13.22
C VAL A 394 -5.47 -17.60 14.44
N LYS A 395 -4.52 -16.99 15.16
CA LYS A 395 -4.78 -16.18 16.35
C LYS A 395 -4.73 -14.68 16.08
N SER A 396 -4.17 -14.27 14.95
CA SER A 396 -3.98 -12.87 14.59
C SER A 396 -4.13 -12.61 13.09
N THR A 397 -4.45 -11.37 12.74
CA THR A 397 -4.44 -10.85 11.36
C THR A 397 -3.11 -11.11 10.68
N ARG A 398 -2.00 -11.04 11.43
CA ARG A 398 -0.65 -11.36 10.96
C ARG A 398 -0.54 -12.81 10.51
N GLU A 399 -0.86 -13.77 11.39
CA GLU A 399 -0.80 -15.20 11.04
C GLU A 399 -1.67 -15.51 9.82
N PHE A 400 -2.85 -14.88 9.73
CA PHE A 400 -3.72 -14.98 8.57
C PHE A 400 -3.01 -14.54 7.27
N LEU A 401 -2.39 -13.36 7.29
CA LEU A 401 -1.71 -12.79 6.13
C LEU A 401 -0.42 -13.55 5.77
N ASP A 402 0.34 -14.01 6.77
CA ASP A 402 1.54 -14.84 6.58
C ASP A 402 1.18 -16.17 5.90
N ILE A 403 0.09 -16.80 6.33
CA ILE A 403 -0.39 -18.02 5.69
C ILE A 403 -0.91 -17.71 4.29
N LEU A 404 -1.66 -16.61 4.08
CA LEU A 404 -2.17 -16.21 2.77
C LEU A 404 -1.03 -15.97 1.76
N GLY A 405 0.01 -15.25 2.16
CA GLY A 405 1.17 -14.90 1.35
C GLY A 405 0.80 -14.16 0.05
N TYR A 406 1.51 -14.45 -1.05
CA TYR A 406 1.19 -13.98 -2.40
C TYR A 406 0.38 -15.00 -3.22
N ARG A 407 -0.36 -15.90 -2.55
CA ARG A 407 -1.08 -16.97 -3.24
C ARG A 407 -2.29 -16.41 -3.99
N VAL A 408 -2.16 -16.31 -5.31
CA VAL A 408 -3.26 -15.97 -6.22
C VAL A 408 -3.74 -17.23 -6.93
N ASP A 409 -5.02 -17.27 -7.31
CA ASP A 409 -5.67 -18.34 -8.08
C ASP A 409 -5.78 -19.74 -7.43
N LYS A 410 -5.25 -19.94 -6.21
CA LYS A 410 -5.40 -21.17 -5.44
C LYS A 410 -6.62 -21.10 -4.51
N PRO A 411 -7.40 -22.19 -4.37
CA PRO A 411 -8.46 -22.25 -3.37
C PRO A 411 -7.82 -22.19 -1.97
N ILE A 412 -8.48 -21.47 -1.07
CA ILE A 412 -8.11 -21.35 0.33
C ILE A 412 -9.24 -21.91 1.18
N GLN A 413 -8.90 -22.54 2.30
CA GLN A 413 -9.88 -23.06 3.26
C GLN A 413 -9.80 -22.24 4.54
N VAL A 414 -10.94 -21.72 5.00
CA VAL A 414 -11.05 -21.02 6.27
C VAL A 414 -12.04 -21.72 7.17
N LYS A 415 -11.69 -21.87 8.44
CA LYS A 415 -12.60 -22.35 9.48
C LYS A 415 -13.07 -21.16 10.29
N ILE A 416 -14.39 -21.04 10.41
CA ILE A 416 -15.04 -19.93 11.10
C ILE A 416 -15.92 -20.41 12.25
N ILE A 417 -16.17 -19.49 13.18
CA ILE A 417 -17.26 -19.55 14.15
C ILE A 417 -18.25 -18.44 13.80
N ARG A 418 -19.54 -18.79 13.74
CA ARG A 418 -20.68 -17.92 13.44
C ARG A 418 -21.82 -18.31 14.40
N GLY A 419 -22.56 -17.32 14.91
CA GLY A 419 -23.72 -17.54 15.80
C GLY A 419 -24.65 -18.67 15.29
N GLU A 420 -25.03 -19.56 16.21
CA GLU A 420 -25.79 -20.82 16.03
C GLU A 420 -25.77 -21.49 14.64
N ARG A 421 -24.59 -21.93 14.19
CA ARG A 421 -24.26 -23.20 13.46
C ARG A 421 -23.15 -23.01 12.43
N LYS A 422 -22.22 -23.97 12.42
CA LYS A 422 -20.97 -23.98 11.66
C LYS A 422 -21.11 -24.53 10.22
N PHE A 423 -20.21 -23.99 9.36
CA PHE A 423 -19.69 -24.46 8.08
C PHE A 423 -20.49 -24.22 6.79
N MET A 424 -19.85 -23.54 5.81
CA MET A 424 -20.10 -23.73 4.37
C MET A 424 -18.79 -23.67 3.56
N LYS A 425 -18.74 -24.44 2.47
CA LYS A 425 -17.63 -24.60 1.52
C LYS A 425 -17.95 -23.77 0.27
N ALA A 426 -17.07 -22.87 -0.15
CA ALA A 426 -17.33 -22.04 -1.31
C ALA A 426 -16.69 -22.54 -2.60
N ARG A 427 -17.42 -22.37 -3.71
CA ARG A 427 -16.96 -22.56 -5.09
C ARG A 427 -17.34 -21.36 -5.97
N ARG A 428 -16.51 -21.16 -7.00
CA ARG A 428 -16.21 -19.98 -7.84
C ARG A 428 -17.36 -19.37 -8.69
N SER A 429 -17.12 -18.12 -9.14
CA SER A 429 -17.10 -17.78 -10.59
C SER A 429 -16.01 -16.71 -10.93
N ARG A 430 -15.55 -16.69 -12.19
CA ARG A 430 -14.58 -15.77 -12.81
C ARG A 430 -15.31 -14.53 -13.33
N HIS A 431 -14.88 -13.29 -13.06
CA HIS A 431 -15.23 -12.08 -13.83
C HIS A 431 -14.35 -10.85 -13.44
N PRO A 432 -14.31 -9.78 -14.27
CA PRO A 432 -13.18 -8.83 -14.40
C PRO A 432 -12.95 -7.96 -13.15
N PRO A 433 -11.79 -7.29 -13.03
CA PRO A 433 -11.37 -6.60 -11.81
C PRO A 433 -12.28 -5.46 -11.33
N TYR A 434 -13.29 -5.04 -12.13
CA TYR A 434 -14.24 -3.98 -11.79
C TYR A 434 -15.67 -4.36 -12.22
N TYR A 435 -16.67 -3.96 -11.41
CA TYR A 435 -18.07 -3.96 -11.82
C TYR A 435 -18.30 -2.79 -12.76
N CYS A 436 -18.83 -3.03 -13.95
CA CYS A 436 -19.14 -1.98 -14.92
C CYS A 436 -20.66 -1.78 -15.04
N ALA A 437 -21.10 -0.52 -15.02
CA ALA A 437 -22.49 -0.15 -15.26
C ALA A 437 -22.56 0.94 -16.32
N LEU A 438 -23.61 0.90 -17.14
CA LEU A 438 -23.86 1.88 -18.19
C LEU A 438 -24.97 2.83 -17.77
N THR A 439 -24.78 4.14 -17.91
CA THR A 439 -25.88 5.11 -17.93
C THR A 439 -26.23 5.54 -19.35
N VAL A 440 -27.52 5.57 -19.68
CA VAL A 440 -28.06 6.10 -20.94
C VAL A 440 -28.97 7.27 -20.60
N ALA A 441 -28.47 8.50 -20.71
CA ALA A 441 -29.19 9.67 -20.24
C ALA A 441 -28.71 10.98 -20.90
N GLY A 442 -29.47 12.05 -20.67
CA GLY A 442 -29.06 13.41 -21.03
C GLY A 442 -27.93 13.95 -20.15
N SER A 443 -27.16 14.89 -20.70
CA SER A 443 -26.09 15.62 -20.02
C SER A 443 -26.65 16.81 -19.24
N ASP A 444 -26.17 16.99 -18.01
CA ASP A 444 -26.40 18.17 -17.17
C ASP A 444 -25.13 19.04 -17.08
N SER A 445 -25.22 20.26 -17.62
CA SER A 445 -24.12 21.25 -17.60
C SER A 445 -23.70 21.69 -16.18
N CYS A 446 -24.56 21.57 -15.17
CA CYS A 446 -24.23 21.78 -13.76
C CYS A 446 -23.62 20.56 -13.07
N ALA A 447 -23.62 19.40 -13.73
CA ALA A 447 -23.18 18.13 -13.19
C ALA A 447 -23.91 17.71 -11.88
N GLY A 448 -25.15 18.19 -11.67
CA GLY A 448 -25.98 17.87 -10.50
C GLY A 448 -26.95 16.72 -10.74
N ALA A 449 -27.33 16.48 -11.99
CA ALA A 449 -28.16 15.37 -12.47
C ALA A 449 -27.52 14.74 -13.73
N GLY A 450 -28.33 14.02 -14.52
CA GLY A 450 -27.92 13.43 -15.79
C GLY A 450 -26.75 12.45 -15.68
N ILE A 451 -26.08 12.22 -16.81
CA ILE A 451 -24.91 11.31 -16.87
C ILE A 451 -23.82 11.68 -15.86
N GLN A 452 -23.63 12.96 -15.55
CA GLN A 452 -22.59 13.41 -14.64
C GLN A 452 -22.87 12.96 -13.20
N ALA A 453 -24.10 13.13 -12.71
CA ALA A 453 -24.48 12.63 -11.41
C ALA A 453 -24.46 11.10 -11.36
N ASP A 454 -24.84 10.44 -12.45
CA ASP A 454 -24.80 8.98 -12.57
C ASP A 454 -23.37 8.45 -12.44
N LEU A 455 -22.42 9.01 -13.19
CA LEU A 455 -21.01 8.63 -13.16
C LEU A 455 -20.35 8.94 -11.81
N LYS A 456 -20.68 10.08 -11.19
CA LYS A 456 -20.23 10.40 -9.81
C LYS A 456 -20.75 9.37 -8.81
N THR A 457 -22.03 8.99 -8.92
CA THR A 457 -22.66 7.99 -8.04
C THR A 457 -22.00 6.62 -8.21
N MET A 458 -21.81 6.16 -9.45
CA MET A 458 -21.15 4.88 -9.74
C MET A 458 -19.71 4.87 -9.19
N SER A 459 -18.96 5.96 -9.43
CA SER A 459 -17.58 6.11 -8.95
C SER A 459 -17.50 6.11 -7.42
N ALA A 460 -18.37 6.87 -6.75
CA ALA A 460 -18.47 6.92 -5.30
C ALA A 460 -18.77 5.55 -4.68
N LEU A 461 -19.54 4.72 -5.40
CA LEU A 461 -19.89 3.37 -4.99
C LEU A 461 -18.91 2.30 -5.49
N GLY A 462 -17.79 2.67 -6.12
CA GLY A 462 -16.78 1.70 -6.58
C GLY A 462 -17.24 0.82 -7.75
N VAL A 463 -18.08 1.38 -8.63
CA VAL A 463 -18.50 0.80 -9.90
C VAL A 463 -17.93 1.67 -11.02
N TYR A 464 -17.33 1.05 -12.04
CA TYR A 464 -16.86 1.76 -13.21
C TYR A 464 -18.07 2.15 -14.07
N GLY A 465 -18.37 3.45 -14.14
CA GLY A 465 -19.46 3.97 -14.94
C GLY A 465 -19.05 4.23 -16.38
N THR A 466 -19.84 3.75 -17.33
CA THR A 466 -19.80 4.14 -18.75
C THR A 466 -21.06 4.92 -19.09
N SER A 467 -21.05 5.67 -20.20
CA SER A 467 -22.17 6.54 -20.56
C SER A 467 -22.48 6.53 -22.05
N VAL A 468 -23.76 6.64 -22.37
CA VAL A 468 -24.30 7.00 -23.69
C VAL A 468 -25.13 8.27 -23.50
N ILE A 469 -24.86 9.30 -24.31
CA ILE A 469 -25.51 10.60 -24.20
C ILE A 469 -26.68 10.67 -25.19
N THR A 470 -27.87 10.97 -24.67
CA THR A 470 -29.12 11.08 -25.48
C THR A 470 -29.44 12.51 -25.89
N ALA A 471 -29.08 13.48 -25.04
CA ALA A 471 -29.25 14.90 -25.29
C ALA A 471 -28.23 15.71 -24.47
N VAL A 472 -27.84 16.87 -24.97
CA VAL A 472 -27.05 17.86 -24.21
C VAL A 472 -27.96 19.00 -23.80
N THR A 473 -27.89 19.43 -22.53
CA THR A 473 -28.69 20.55 -22.04
C THR A 473 -27.83 21.78 -21.81
N ALA A 474 -28.30 22.93 -22.29
CA ALA A 474 -27.90 24.23 -21.77
C ALA A 474 -28.72 24.44 -20.49
N GLN A 475 -28.13 24.14 -19.33
CA GLN A 475 -28.81 24.27 -18.05
C GLN A 475 -27.89 24.84 -16.98
N ASN A 476 -28.49 25.51 -16.01
CA ASN A 476 -27.84 25.98 -14.79
C ASN A 476 -28.73 25.69 -13.56
N THR A 477 -28.29 26.11 -12.38
CA THR A 477 -29.05 25.86 -11.13
C THR A 477 -30.45 26.47 -11.10
N VAL A 478 -30.77 27.43 -11.97
CA VAL A 478 -32.10 28.06 -12.06
C VAL A 478 -33.02 27.41 -13.08
N GLY A 479 -32.52 26.50 -13.94
CA GLY A 479 -33.35 25.74 -14.86
C GLY A 479 -32.64 25.32 -16.15
N VAL A 480 -33.43 24.73 -17.06
CA VAL A 480 -33.01 24.30 -18.40
C VAL A 480 -33.40 25.38 -19.41
N GLN A 481 -32.43 25.93 -20.13
CA GLN A 481 -32.63 26.96 -21.16
C GLN A 481 -32.69 26.37 -22.57
N GLY A 482 -32.11 25.19 -22.80
CA GLY A 482 -32.12 24.55 -24.10
C GLY A 482 -31.76 23.08 -24.02
N ILE A 483 -32.28 22.30 -24.98
CA ILE A 483 -32.04 20.87 -25.12
C ILE A 483 -31.63 20.63 -26.57
N PHE A 484 -30.45 20.04 -26.77
CA PHE A 484 -29.98 19.60 -28.07
C PHE A 484 -29.96 18.07 -28.09
N PRO A 485 -30.92 17.41 -28.76
CA PRO A 485 -30.95 15.96 -28.84
C PRO A 485 -29.80 15.43 -29.70
N ILE A 486 -29.26 14.28 -29.32
CA ILE A 486 -28.30 13.55 -30.14
C ILE A 486 -29.06 12.74 -31.18
N GLU A 487 -28.56 12.72 -32.42
CA GLU A 487 -29.15 11.94 -33.50
C GLU A 487 -29.29 10.45 -33.13
N PRO A 488 -30.47 9.81 -33.34
CA PRO A 488 -30.72 8.44 -32.87
C PRO A 488 -29.69 7.42 -33.38
N TRP A 489 -29.25 7.54 -34.64
CA TRP A 489 -28.24 6.64 -35.21
C TRP A 489 -26.89 6.74 -34.47
N PHE A 490 -26.55 7.91 -33.94
CA PHE A 490 -25.30 8.10 -33.19
C PHE A 490 -25.44 7.63 -31.75
N VAL A 491 -26.63 7.74 -31.14
CA VAL A 491 -26.94 7.07 -29.87
C VAL A 491 -26.76 5.55 -30.02
N ARG A 492 -27.23 4.97 -31.13
CA ARG A 492 -27.02 3.55 -31.44
C ARG A 492 -25.53 3.20 -31.55
N GLN A 493 -24.76 4.00 -32.28
CA GLN A 493 -23.32 3.79 -32.43
C GLN A 493 -22.57 3.86 -31.09
N GLN A 494 -22.97 4.75 -30.17
CA GLN A 494 -22.42 4.80 -28.81
C GLN A 494 -22.75 3.51 -28.03
N LEU A 495 -24.01 3.04 -28.08
CA LEU A 495 -24.43 1.79 -27.44
C LEU A 495 -23.62 0.60 -27.95
N ASP A 496 -23.51 0.45 -29.27
CA ASP A 496 -22.76 -0.66 -29.90
C ASP A 496 -21.28 -0.62 -29.50
N SER A 497 -20.68 0.58 -29.43
CA SER A 497 -19.28 0.75 -29.00
C SER A 497 -19.04 0.31 -27.56
N ILE A 498 -19.96 0.63 -26.64
CA ILE A 498 -19.83 0.25 -25.23
C ILE A 498 -20.10 -1.24 -25.04
N PHE A 499 -21.19 -1.76 -25.60
CA PHE A 499 -21.58 -3.16 -25.39
C PHE A 499 -20.65 -4.17 -26.07
N SER A 500 -19.95 -3.77 -27.14
CA SER A 500 -19.00 -4.66 -27.84
C SER A 500 -17.65 -4.83 -27.13
N ASP A 501 -17.28 -3.91 -26.22
CA ASP A 501 -15.97 -3.90 -25.56
C ASP A 501 -16.07 -4.11 -24.04
N ILE A 502 -17.03 -3.43 -23.39
CA ILE A 502 -17.07 -3.33 -21.93
C ILE A 502 -18.08 -4.35 -21.35
N PRO A 503 -17.70 -5.11 -20.29
CA PRO A 503 -18.58 -6.09 -19.65
C PRO A 503 -19.63 -5.40 -18.75
N ILE A 504 -20.61 -4.75 -19.37
CA ILE A 504 -21.70 -4.05 -18.68
C ILE A 504 -22.61 -5.05 -17.96
N ARG A 505 -22.76 -4.88 -16.64
CA ARG A 505 -23.60 -5.76 -15.80
C ARG A 505 -24.97 -5.17 -15.48
N ALA A 506 -25.04 -3.85 -15.33
CA ALA A 506 -26.30 -3.15 -15.12
C ALA A 506 -26.37 -1.90 -16.00
N VAL A 507 -27.58 -1.61 -16.48
CA VAL A 507 -27.88 -0.43 -17.28
C VAL A 507 -28.86 0.45 -16.49
N LYS A 508 -28.60 1.75 -16.45
CA LYS A 508 -29.50 2.77 -15.93
C LYS A 508 -29.93 3.67 -17.08
N THR A 509 -31.21 4.00 -17.16
CA THR A 509 -31.70 5.04 -18.07
C THR A 509 -32.03 6.30 -17.31
N GLY A 510 -31.96 7.46 -17.95
CA GLY A 510 -32.51 8.73 -17.47
C GLY A 510 -33.32 9.39 -18.57
N MET A 511 -33.16 10.71 -18.75
CA MET A 511 -33.79 11.44 -19.86
C MET A 511 -33.43 10.81 -21.22
N LEU A 512 -34.40 10.23 -21.93
CA LEU A 512 -34.24 9.61 -23.25
C LEU A 512 -34.72 10.49 -24.41
N TYR A 513 -35.42 11.59 -24.11
CA TYR A 513 -35.89 12.61 -25.05
C TYR A 513 -36.96 12.19 -26.08
N SER A 514 -36.72 11.21 -26.95
CA SER A 514 -37.66 10.87 -28.04
C SER A 514 -37.91 9.38 -28.24
N THR A 515 -38.99 9.06 -28.96
CA THR A 515 -39.37 7.70 -29.38
C THR A 515 -38.24 6.98 -30.10
N GLU A 516 -37.57 7.66 -31.03
CA GLU A 516 -36.51 7.08 -31.85
C GLU A 516 -35.31 6.66 -30.99
N ILE A 517 -34.95 7.48 -30.00
CA ILE A 517 -33.87 7.14 -29.05
C ILE A 517 -34.26 5.94 -28.19
N ILE A 518 -35.51 5.90 -27.69
CA ILE A 518 -36.01 4.76 -26.92
C ILE A 518 -35.95 3.48 -27.77
N GLN A 519 -36.37 3.54 -29.03
CA GLN A 519 -36.34 2.39 -29.95
C GLN A 519 -34.91 1.91 -30.23
N GLN A 520 -33.95 2.82 -30.41
CA GLN A 520 -32.54 2.44 -30.56
C GLN A 520 -32.00 1.75 -29.31
N LEU A 521 -32.33 2.27 -28.12
CA LEU A 521 -31.98 1.64 -26.85
C LEU A 521 -32.61 0.26 -26.70
N VAL A 522 -33.92 0.12 -26.91
CA VAL A 522 -34.63 -1.16 -26.82
C VAL A 522 -34.05 -2.17 -27.79
N THR A 523 -33.74 -1.75 -29.02
CA THR A 523 -33.11 -2.62 -30.03
C THR A 523 -31.73 -3.08 -29.58
N ALA A 524 -30.90 -2.20 -29.01
CA ALA A 524 -29.60 -2.57 -28.48
C ALA A 524 -29.71 -3.50 -27.27
N LEU A 525 -30.60 -3.22 -26.31
CA LEU A 525 -30.82 -4.07 -25.13
C LEU A 525 -31.36 -5.47 -25.47
N LYS A 526 -32.16 -5.59 -26.54
CA LYS A 526 -32.60 -6.89 -27.05
C LYS A 526 -31.49 -7.63 -27.82
N HIS A 527 -30.59 -6.90 -28.47
CA HIS A 527 -29.48 -7.48 -29.22
C HIS A 527 -28.36 -7.97 -28.30
N TYR A 528 -27.99 -7.18 -27.29
CA TYR A 528 -26.93 -7.50 -26.33
C TYR A 528 -27.52 -8.06 -25.04
N SER A 529 -27.25 -9.34 -24.76
CA SER A 529 -27.74 -10.03 -23.56
C SER A 529 -26.70 -10.12 -22.43
N SER A 530 -25.66 -9.29 -22.46
CA SER A 530 -24.52 -9.36 -21.53
C SER A 530 -24.78 -8.71 -20.18
N PHE A 531 -25.86 -7.93 -20.04
CA PHE A 531 -26.26 -7.27 -18.79
C PHE A 531 -27.34 -8.06 -18.04
N GLU A 532 -27.35 -7.95 -16.70
CA GLU A 532 -28.28 -8.67 -15.82
C GLU A 532 -29.46 -7.81 -15.39
N HIS A 533 -29.25 -6.49 -15.29
CA HIS A 533 -30.19 -5.56 -14.68
C HIS A 533 -30.41 -4.30 -15.51
N LEU A 534 -31.68 -3.86 -15.60
CA LEU A 534 -32.08 -2.59 -16.19
C LEU A 534 -32.87 -1.78 -15.15
N VAL A 535 -32.34 -0.62 -14.77
CA VAL A 535 -32.99 0.36 -13.90
C VAL A 535 -33.51 1.49 -14.77
N VAL A 536 -34.82 1.68 -14.83
CA VAL A 536 -35.42 2.73 -15.67
C VAL A 536 -35.86 3.90 -14.79
N ASP A 537 -35.15 5.03 -14.90
CA ASP A 537 -35.57 6.31 -14.32
C ASP A 537 -36.29 7.10 -15.42
N PRO A 538 -37.62 7.31 -15.34
CA PRO A 538 -38.40 7.87 -16.45
C PRO A 538 -38.01 9.31 -16.82
N VAL A 539 -37.67 10.14 -15.83
CA VAL A 539 -37.23 11.54 -15.97
C VAL A 539 -38.13 12.32 -16.95
N LEU A 540 -39.41 12.47 -16.58
CA LEU A 540 -40.42 13.08 -17.46
C LEU A 540 -40.34 14.61 -17.50
N VAL A 541 -40.07 15.21 -16.33
CA VAL A 541 -40.09 16.65 -16.12
C VAL A 541 -38.88 17.07 -15.30
N ALA A 542 -38.18 18.12 -15.72
CA ALA A 542 -37.09 18.71 -14.97
C ALA A 542 -37.60 19.34 -13.66
N LYS A 543 -36.72 19.55 -12.68
CA LYS A 543 -37.09 20.19 -11.41
C LYS A 543 -37.69 21.60 -11.58
N GLY A 544 -37.31 22.30 -12.66
CA GLY A 544 -37.87 23.60 -13.05
C GLY A 544 -39.15 23.53 -13.91
N GLY A 545 -39.76 22.36 -14.09
CA GLY A 545 -41.03 22.18 -14.81
C GLY A 545 -40.92 21.96 -16.33
N ALA A 546 -39.72 21.96 -16.91
CA ALA A 546 -39.53 21.70 -18.33
C ALA A 546 -39.81 20.22 -18.68
N TYR A 547 -40.65 19.96 -19.68
CA TYR A 547 -40.84 18.62 -20.23
C TYR A 547 -39.57 18.13 -20.92
N LEU A 548 -39.14 16.91 -20.60
CA LEU A 548 -37.88 16.34 -21.09
C LEU A 548 -38.08 15.19 -22.09
N LEU A 549 -39.33 14.81 -22.36
CA LEU A 549 -39.74 13.80 -23.33
C LEU A 549 -40.74 14.41 -24.32
N THR A 550 -40.69 13.96 -25.58
CA THR A 550 -41.75 14.25 -26.55
C THR A 550 -43.04 13.50 -26.18
N LYS A 551 -44.20 14.00 -26.62
CA LYS A 551 -45.51 13.44 -26.25
C LYS A 551 -45.63 11.95 -26.61
N ASP A 552 -45.12 11.55 -27.76
CA ASP A 552 -45.21 10.17 -28.26
C ASP A 552 -44.19 9.21 -27.58
N ALA A 553 -43.15 9.77 -26.96
CA ALA A 553 -42.12 8.98 -26.30
C ALA A 553 -42.61 8.33 -25.00
N LEU A 554 -43.63 8.90 -24.35
CA LEU A 554 -44.22 8.34 -23.12
C LEU A 554 -44.85 6.96 -23.36
N GLU A 555 -45.58 6.80 -24.46
CA GLU A 555 -46.21 5.52 -24.80
C GLU A 555 -45.17 4.48 -25.24
N THR A 556 -44.13 4.91 -25.95
CA THR A 556 -42.99 4.04 -26.30
C THR A 556 -42.26 3.54 -25.05
N LEU A 557 -42.06 4.42 -24.05
CA LEU A 557 -41.45 4.07 -22.77
C LEU A 557 -42.25 2.96 -22.05
N LYS A 558 -43.58 3.12 -21.95
CA LYS A 558 -44.48 2.15 -21.31
C LYS A 558 -44.52 0.82 -22.05
N ASN A 559 -44.66 0.85 -23.38
CA ASN A 559 -44.96 -0.34 -24.17
C ASN A 559 -43.70 -1.13 -24.57
N GLU A 560 -42.55 -0.48 -24.69
CA GLU A 560 -41.33 -1.12 -25.20
C GLU A 560 -40.19 -1.22 -24.18
N LEU A 561 -40.01 -0.23 -23.30
CA LEU A 561 -38.86 -0.20 -22.37
C LEU A 561 -39.20 -0.78 -20.98
N PHE A 562 -40.33 -0.40 -20.37
CA PHE A 562 -40.75 -0.92 -19.07
C PHE A 562 -40.80 -2.46 -19.00
N PRO A 563 -41.25 -3.19 -20.04
CA PRO A 563 -41.23 -4.66 -20.05
C PRO A 563 -39.84 -5.28 -19.88
N LEU A 564 -38.76 -4.53 -20.15
CA LEU A 564 -37.38 -4.99 -19.99
C LEU A 564 -36.82 -4.65 -18.60
N ALA A 565 -37.50 -3.80 -17.82
CA ALA A 565 -36.98 -3.23 -16.59
C ALA A 565 -36.94 -4.25 -15.45
N THR A 566 -35.80 -4.28 -14.74
CA THR A 566 -35.70 -4.91 -13.43
C THR A 566 -36.45 -4.10 -12.39
N VAL A 567 -36.35 -2.77 -12.45
CA VAL A 567 -37.13 -1.85 -11.63
C VAL A 567 -37.32 -0.53 -12.38
N ILE A 568 -38.52 0.03 -12.30
CA ILE A 568 -38.77 1.42 -12.70
C ILE A 568 -38.81 2.30 -11.45
N THR A 569 -38.28 3.53 -11.53
CA THR A 569 -38.17 4.42 -10.38
C THR A 569 -38.86 5.77 -10.58
N PRO A 570 -40.19 5.85 -10.76
CA PRO A 570 -40.88 7.13 -10.86
C PRO A 570 -40.97 7.85 -9.51
N ASN A 571 -40.98 9.18 -9.52
CA ASN A 571 -41.45 10.00 -8.40
C ASN A 571 -42.98 10.26 -8.49
N ILE A 572 -43.61 10.80 -7.44
CA ILE A 572 -45.07 11.04 -7.43
C ILE A 572 -45.58 11.84 -8.65
N PRO A 573 -45.00 13.00 -9.02
CA PRO A 573 -45.39 13.70 -10.26
C PRO A 573 -45.29 12.84 -11.53
N GLU A 574 -44.26 12.00 -11.64
CA GLU A 574 -44.09 11.09 -12.77
C GLU A 574 -45.11 9.97 -12.76
N VAL A 575 -45.50 9.45 -11.58
CA VAL A 575 -46.59 8.48 -11.44
C VAL A 575 -47.89 9.09 -11.96
N CYS A 576 -48.21 10.34 -11.58
CA CYS A 576 -49.41 11.01 -12.06
C CYS A 576 -49.41 11.17 -13.59
N ALA A 577 -48.26 11.50 -14.19
CA ALA A 577 -48.12 11.62 -15.63
C ALA A 577 -48.21 10.26 -16.36
N LEU A 578 -47.67 9.18 -15.76
CA LEU A 578 -47.72 7.84 -16.34
C LEU A 578 -49.14 7.25 -16.33
N LEU A 579 -49.90 7.47 -15.25
CA LEU A 579 -51.24 6.90 -15.06
C LEU A 579 -52.38 7.84 -15.52
N GLY A 580 -52.10 9.13 -15.71
CA GLY A 580 -53.12 10.11 -16.09
C GLY A 580 -54.13 10.45 -14.97
N ARG A 581 -53.77 10.18 -13.70
CA ARG A 581 -54.59 10.47 -12.50
C ARG A 581 -53.73 11.01 -11.36
N GLN A 582 -54.35 11.66 -10.37
CA GLN A 582 -53.65 12.12 -9.16
C GLN A 582 -53.39 10.98 -8.16
N VAL A 583 -52.40 11.17 -7.29
CA VAL A 583 -52.00 10.27 -6.21
C VAL A 583 -51.80 11.10 -4.94
N GLU A 584 -52.73 10.98 -3.99
CA GLU A 584 -52.82 11.85 -2.81
C GLU A 584 -52.73 11.08 -1.49
N SER A 585 -52.97 9.75 -1.51
CA SER A 585 -52.98 8.90 -0.31
C SER A 585 -51.96 7.74 -0.37
N LEU A 586 -51.53 7.21 0.79
CA LEU A 586 -50.58 6.08 0.81
C LEU A 586 -51.20 4.83 0.19
N GLN A 587 -52.52 4.75 0.21
CA GLN A 587 -53.28 3.73 -0.48
C GLN A 587 -53.19 3.92 -2.00
N ASP A 588 -53.34 5.16 -2.48
CA ASP A 588 -53.21 5.49 -3.90
C ASP A 588 -51.81 5.14 -4.43
N VAL A 589 -50.76 5.37 -3.62
CA VAL A 589 -49.39 4.99 -3.98
C VAL A 589 -49.26 3.48 -4.17
N ARG A 590 -49.89 2.68 -3.29
CA ARG A 590 -49.89 1.21 -3.42
C ARG A 590 -50.67 0.74 -4.62
N GLU A 591 -51.80 1.37 -4.93
CA GLU A 591 -52.61 1.06 -6.11
C GLU A 591 -51.88 1.46 -7.40
N ALA A 592 -51.30 2.65 -7.43
CA ALA A 592 -50.49 3.13 -8.53
C ALA A 592 -49.27 2.23 -8.79
N ALA A 593 -48.61 1.72 -7.74
CA ALA A 593 -47.52 0.77 -7.91
C ALA A 593 -47.96 -0.54 -8.59
N LYS A 594 -49.19 -1.02 -8.31
CA LYS A 594 -49.76 -2.20 -8.97
C LYS A 594 -50.09 -1.91 -10.43
N GLU A 595 -50.76 -0.79 -10.72
CA GLU A 595 -51.06 -0.37 -12.10
C GLU A 595 -49.78 -0.20 -12.92
N LEU A 596 -48.74 0.41 -12.36
CA LEU A 596 -47.45 0.58 -13.03
C LEU A 596 -46.75 -0.76 -13.32
N LEU A 597 -46.96 -1.78 -12.47
CA LEU A 597 -46.41 -3.11 -12.67
C LEU A 597 -47.06 -3.80 -13.89
N GLU A 598 -48.31 -3.45 -14.22
CA GLU A 598 -49.02 -3.97 -15.41
C GLU A 598 -48.37 -3.54 -16.73
N PHE A 599 -47.58 -2.47 -16.74
CA PHE A 599 -46.74 -2.09 -17.89
C PHE A 599 -45.52 -3.02 -18.10
N GLY A 600 -45.37 -4.08 -17.30
CA GLY A 600 -44.45 -5.20 -17.57
C GLY A 600 -43.11 -5.15 -16.85
N ALA A 601 -42.85 -4.13 -16.03
CA ALA A 601 -41.65 -4.08 -15.21
C ALA A 601 -41.64 -5.19 -14.14
N LYS A 602 -40.46 -5.69 -13.76
CA LYS A 602 -40.35 -6.70 -12.69
C LYS A 602 -40.61 -6.14 -11.28
N ALA A 603 -40.41 -4.85 -11.09
CA ALA A 603 -40.64 -4.14 -9.84
C ALA A 603 -40.85 -2.64 -10.09
N VAL A 604 -41.50 -1.97 -9.12
CA VAL A 604 -41.77 -0.53 -9.15
C VAL A 604 -41.32 0.08 -7.83
N LEU A 605 -40.44 1.09 -7.88
CA LEU A 605 -40.05 1.91 -6.73
C LEU A 605 -40.62 3.32 -6.89
N ILE A 606 -41.67 3.65 -6.16
CA ILE A 606 -42.22 5.01 -6.13
C ILE A 606 -41.45 5.84 -5.10
N LYS A 607 -40.79 6.90 -5.57
CA LYS A 607 -39.97 7.80 -4.76
C LYS A 607 -40.77 9.00 -4.25
N GLY A 608 -40.51 9.38 -3.00
CA GLY A 608 -40.93 10.67 -2.44
C GLY A 608 -42.42 10.76 -2.10
N GLY A 609 -42.96 9.84 -1.31
CA GLY A 609 -44.31 9.91 -0.71
C GLY A 609 -44.47 10.97 0.40
N HIS A 610 -43.77 12.11 0.28
CA HIS A 610 -43.69 13.19 1.27
C HIS A 610 -45.02 13.91 1.54
N THR A 611 -45.93 13.90 0.57
CA THR A 611 -47.21 14.65 0.61
C THR A 611 -48.39 13.82 1.12
N ILE A 612 -48.13 12.59 1.51
CA ILE A 612 -49.15 11.53 1.51
C ILE A 612 -49.33 10.88 2.91
N ALA A 613 -48.47 11.23 3.86
CA ALA A 613 -48.62 10.84 5.27
C ALA A 613 -49.64 11.77 5.96
N SER A 614 -50.69 11.16 6.52
CA SER A 614 -51.90 11.78 7.06
C SER A 614 -51.74 12.46 8.43
N SER A 615 -50.62 13.11 8.70
CA SER A 615 -50.49 13.98 9.86
C SER A 615 -49.43 15.05 9.61
N GLU A 616 -49.74 16.30 9.97
CA GLU A 616 -48.84 17.46 10.01
C GLU A 616 -47.60 17.26 10.92
N LEU A 617 -47.34 16.04 11.39
CA LEU A 617 -46.37 15.63 12.41
C LEU A 617 -45.30 14.64 11.90
N ASP A 618 -45.34 14.18 10.65
CA ASP A 618 -44.38 13.17 10.15
C ASP A 618 -43.43 13.78 9.10
N ASP A 619 -42.31 14.36 9.58
CA ASP A 619 -41.26 14.99 8.75
C ASP A 619 -40.34 13.94 8.10
N SER A 620 -40.93 12.99 7.36
CA SER A 620 -40.23 11.83 6.80
C SER A 620 -40.42 11.66 5.28
N CYS A 621 -39.35 11.19 4.63
CA CYS A 621 -39.29 10.90 3.19
C CYS A 621 -39.46 9.40 2.95
N THR A 622 -40.65 8.98 2.51
CA THR A 622 -41.01 7.57 2.29
C THR A 622 -40.90 7.16 0.83
N ASP A 623 -40.20 6.06 0.54
CA ASP A 623 -40.22 5.38 -0.76
C ASP A 623 -40.85 3.99 -0.61
N ILE A 624 -41.64 3.58 -1.61
CA ILE A 624 -42.35 2.29 -1.60
C ILE A 624 -41.92 1.45 -2.78
N LEU A 625 -41.38 0.26 -2.50
CA LEU A 625 -41.05 -0.76 -3.48
C LEU A 625 -42.18 -1.79 -3.53
N LEU A 626 -42.60 -2.16 -4.75
CA LEU A 626 -43.40 -3.34 -5.03
C LEU A 626 -42.58 -4.29 -5.91
N ASP A 627 -42.34 -5.50 -5.43
CA ASP A 627 -41.72 -6.59 -6.19
C ASP A 627 -42.51 -7.90 -6.02
N SER A 628 -41.97 -9.02 -6.53
CA SER A 628 -42.62 -10.33 -6.43
C SER A 628 -42.81 -10.86 -5.00
N GLN A 629 -42.12 -10.26 -4.00
CA GLN A 629 -42.26 -10.58 -2.58
C GLN A 629 -43.25 -9.62 -1.88
N GLY A 630 -43.87 -8.69 -2.60
CA GLY A 630 -44.85 -7.73 -2.08
C GLY A 630 -44.26 -6.34 -1.83
N PHE A 631 -44.88 -5.59 -0.92
CA PHE A 631 -44.48 -4.23 -0.61
C PHE A 631 -43.34 -4.16 0.42
N GLU A 632 -42.42 -3.22 0.21
CA GLU A 632 -41.41 -2.81 1.19
C GLU A 632 -41.34 -1.28 1.26
N VAL A 633 -41.17 -0.73 2.46
CA VAL A 633 -41.21 0.70 2.72
C VAL A 633 -39.87 1.16 3.27
N TYR A 634 -39.31 2.21 2.67
CA TYR A 634 -38.02 2.79 3.07
C TYR A 634 -38.22 4.23 3.53
N VAL A 635 -37.93 4.48 4.81
CA VAL A 635 -38.16 5.77 5.46
C VAL A 635 -36.84 6.40 5.89
N LYS A 636 -36.69 7.70 5.64
CA LYS A 636 -35.62 8.55 6.19
C LYS A 636 -36.20 9.87 6.68
N PRO A 637 -35.58 10.54 7.67
CA PRO A 637 -35.95 11.91 8.02
C PRO A 637 -35.86 12.83 6.82
N ARG A 638 -36.74 13.84 6.75
CA ARG A 638 -36.57 14.94 5.80
C ARG A 638 -35.39 15.79 6.24
N LEU A 639 -34.69 16.35 5.26
CA LEU A 639 -33.60 17.29 5.50
C LEU A 639 -34.03 18.64 4.92
N GLU A 640 -33.95 19.69 5.73
CA GLU A 640 -34.15 21.07 5.28
C GLU A 640 -32.93 21.51 4.45
N THR A 641 -33.01 21.35 3.13
CA THR A 641 -31.95 21.77 2.21
C THR A 641 -32.49 22.13 0.84
N LEU A 642 -31.92 23.18 0.24
CA LEU A 642 -32.17 23.58 -1.15
C LEU A 642 -31.41 22.69 -2.16
N ASN A 643 -30.43 21.91 -1.68
CA ASN A 643 -29.52 21.09 -2.47
C ASN A 643 -30.11 19.72 -2.78
N THR A 644 -31.18 19.74 -3.57
CA THR A 644 -32.01 18.57 -3.89
C THR A 644 -32.02 18.25 -5.38
N HIS A 645 -31.17 18.93 -6.17
CA HIS A 645 -31.00 18.67 -7.60
C HIS A 645 -30.36 17.29 -7.81
N GLY A 646 -30.95 16.49 -8.70
CA GLY A 646 -30.47 15.14 -9.01
C GLY A 646 -30.69 14.05 -7.95
N THR A 647 -31.49 14.31 -6.90
CA THR A 647 -31.86 13.30 -5.89
C THR A 647 -32.43 12.03 -6.50
N GLY A 648 -33.45 12.16 -7.37
CA GLY A 648 -34.06 11.02 -8.07
C GLY A 648 -33.08 10.25 -8.95
N CYS A 649 -32.28 10.95 -9.76
CA CYS A 649 -31.27 10.33 -10.63
C CYS A 649 -30.21 9.60 -9.83
N THR A 650 -29.76 10.20 -8.72
CA THR A 650 -28.75 9.62 -7.83
C THR A 650 -29.29 8.37 -7.15
N THR A 651 -30.55 8.33 -6.73
CA THR A 651 -31.19 7.12 -6.20
C THR A 651 -31.17 5.99 -7.24
N ALA A 652 -31.62 6.26 -8.47
CA ALA A 652 -31.66 5.26 -9.53
C ALA A 652 -30.25 4.75 -9.89
N SER A 653 -29.27 5.65 -9.97
CA SER A 653 -27.88 5.31 -10.25
C SER A 653 -27.21 4.53 -9.12
N ALA A 654 -27.55 4.82 -7.87
CA ALA A 654 -27.08 4.03 -6.72
C ALA A 654 -27.68 2.62 -6.73
N ILE A 655 -28.98 2.48 -7.03
CA ILE A 655 -29.62 1.16 -7.21
C ILE A 655 -28.92 0.37 -8.30
N CYS A 656 -28.69 1.00 -9.47
CA CYS A 656 -27.97 0.37 -10.59
C CYS A 656 -26.56 -0.09 -10.18
N ALA A 657 -25.81 0.73 -9.44
CA ALA A 657 -24.48 0.36 -8.96
C ALA A 657 -24.50 -0.82 -7.99
N TYR A 658 -25.45 -0.88 -7.05
CA TYR A 658 -25.57 -2.02 -6.14
C TYR A 658 -26.06 -3.29 -6.86
N LEU A 659 -26.95 -3.18 -7.83
CA LEU A 659 -27.33 -4.30 -8.70
C LEU A 659 -26.14 -4.80 -9.54
N ALA A 660 -25.31 -3.89 -10.07
CA ALA A 660 -24.08 -4.27 -10.78
C ALA A 660 -23.10 -5.05 -9.88
N LYS A 661 -23.11 -4.79 -8.56
CA LYS A 661 -22.34 -5.55 -7.56
C LYS A 661 -22.95 -6.91 -7.19
N GLY A 662 -24.14 -7.23 -7.71
CA GLY A 662 -24.87 -8.46 -7.42
C GLY A 662 -25.72 -8.41 -6.15
N CYS A 663 -26.02 -7.22 -5.60
CA CYS A 663 -26.97 -7.10 -4.49
C CYS A 663 -28.39 -7.46 -4.96
N SER A 664 -29.22 -7.96 -4.04
CA SER A 664 -30.66 -8.10 -4.31
C SER A 664 -31.32 -6.72 -4.45
N LEU A 665 -32.46 -6.65 -5.15
CA LEU A 665 -33.16 -5.38 -5.38
C LEU A 665 -33.49 -4.64 -4.08
N ARG A 666 -34.08 -5.31 -3.09
CA ARG A 666 -34.44 -4.72 -1.79
C ARG A 666 -33.21 -4.15 -1.06
N VAL A 667 -32.08 -4.87 -1.08
CA VAL A 667 -30.80 -4.39 -0.51
C VAL A 667 -30.24 -3.21 -1.29
N ALA A 668 -30.33 -3.23 -2.62
CA ALA A 668 -29.88 -2.14 -3.48
C ALA A 668 -30.69 -0.86 -3.22
N VAL A 669 -32.02 -0.97 -3.06
CA VAL A 669 -32.90 0.16 -2.73
C VAL A 669 -32.60 0.72 -1.34
N ALA A 670 -32.50 -0.13 -0.32
CA ALA A 670 -32.14 0.29 1.04
C ALA A 670 -30.80 1.03 1.08
N SER A 671 -29.80 0.47 0.39
CA SER A 671 -28.44 1.03 0.35
C SER A 671 -28.38 2.34 -0.46
N ALA A 672 -29.18 2.46 -1.52
CA ALA A 672 -29.31 3.70 -2.28
C ALA A 672 -29.97 4.81 -1.46
N LYS A 673 -31.01 4.47 -0.68
CA LYS A 673 -31.68 5.42 0.23
C LYS A 673 -30.71 5.98 1.26
N GLU A 674 -29.88 5.12 1.86
CA GLU A 674 -28.82 5.53 2.80
C GLU A 674 -27.79 6.45 2.12
N TYR A 675 -27.30 6.05 0.95
CA TYR A 675 -26.30 6.80 0.21
C TYR A 675 -26.78 8.23 -0.13
N VAL A 676 -27.99 8.36 -0.66
CA VAL A 676 -28.56 9.68 -1.02
C VAL A 676 -28.76 10.54 0.22
N PHE A 677 -29.22 9.96 1.32
CA PHE A 677 -29.41 10.67 2.58
C PHE A 677 -28.09 11.27 3.10
N GLU A 678 -27.01 10.49 3.14
CA GLU A 678 -25.67 10.99 3.51
C GLU A 678 -25.15 12.08 2.56
N CYS A 679 -25.36 11.91 1.24
CA CYS A 679 -24.95 12.91 0.24
C CYS A 679 -25.72 14.24 0.40
N MET A 680 -26.97 14.18 0.85
CA MET A 680 -27.79 15.36 1.15
C MET A 680 -27.33 16.06 2.44
N GLN A 681 -27.09 15.31 3.51
CA GLN A 681 -26.63 15.87 4.79
C GLN A 681 -25.34 16.68 4.65
N ARG A 682 -24.46 16.27 3.73
CA ARG A 682 -23.16 16.88 3.50
C ARG A 682 -23.11 17.71 2.21
N SER A 683 -24.29 18.04 1.68
CA SER A 683 -24.42 18.88 0.49
C SER A 683 -23.85 20.27 0.74
N PHE A 684 -23.51 20.96 -0.34
CA PHE A 684 -22.99 22.31 -0.33
C PHE A 684 -23.74 23.13 -1.38
N SER A 685 -23.94 24.41 -1.11
CA SER A 685 -24.69 25.30 -2.00
C SER A 685 -23.81 25.79 -3.15
N ILE A 686 -24.30 25.66 -4.38
CA ILE A 686 -23.70 26.23 -5.60
C ILE A 686 -24.82 26.88 -6.41
N GLY A 687 -24.52 28.04 -6.99
CA GLY A 687 -25.46 28.81 -7.81
C GLY A 687 -26.59 29.45 -7.01
N SER A 688 -27.59 29.98 -7.72
CA SER A 688 -28.69 30.75 -7.13
C SER A 688 -30.02 29.99 -7.08
N GLY A 689 -30.08 28.76 -7.60
CA GLY A 689 -31.27 27.91 -7.60
C GLY A 689 -31.08 26.62 -6.79
N HIS A 690 -31.48 25.48 -7.35
CA HIS A 690 -31.34 24.18 -6.66
C HIS A 690 -29.92 23.63 -6.80
N GLY A 691 -29.22 23.47 -5.67
CA GLY A 691 -27.86 22.94 -5.65
C GLY A 691 -27.79 21.40 -5.75
N PRO A 692 -26.60 20.85 -6.07
CA PRO A 692 -26.39 19.41 -6.23
C PRO A 692 -26.15 18.70 -4.89
N LEU A 693 -26.20 17.38 -4.93
CA LEU A 693 -25.74 16.52 -3.84
C LEU A 693 -24.20 16.52 -3.71
N ASN A 694 -23.70 16.19 -2.53
CA ASN A 694 -22.28 15.88 -2.34
C ASN A 694 -22.02 14.37 -2.45
N HIS A 695 -21.87 13.87 -3.68
CA HIS A 695 -21.66 12.45 -3.99
C HIS A 695 -20.45 11.81 -3.30
N PHE A 696 -19.50 12.62 -2.81
CA PHE A 696 -18.28 12.17 -2.13
C PHE A 696 -18.18 12.66 -0.69
N GLY A 697 -19.26 13.19 -0.10
CA GLY A 697 -19.24 13.79 1.24
C GLY A 697 -18.87 12.81 2.36
N PHE A 698 -18.96 11.51 2.12
CA PHE A 698 -18.49 10.46 3.03
C PHE A 698 -16.97 10.28 3.03
N LEU A 699 -16.25 10.74 2.00
CA LEU A 699 -14.79 10.76 1.97
C LEU A 699 -14.30 11.89 2.88
N LYS A 700 -13.53 11.53 3.92
CA LYS A 700 -12.75 12.51 4.68
C LYS A 700 -11.59 12.94 3.79
N VAL A 701 -11.78 14.03 3.06
CA VAL A 701 -10.71 14.70 2.29
C VAL A 701 -9.82 15.46 3.25
#